data_AF-A0A7J5CEM6-F1
#
_entry.id   AF-A0A7J5CEM6-F1
#
_cell.length_a   1.000
_cell.length_b   1.000
_cell.length_c   1.000
_cell.angle_alpha   90.00
_cell.angle_beta   90.00
_cell.angle_gamma   90.00
#
_symmetry.space_group_name_H-M   'P 1'
#
loop_
_entity.id
_entity.type
_entity.pdbx_description
1 polymer ?
#
loop_
_entity_poly.entity_id
_entity_poly.type
_entity_poly.pdbx_seq_one_letter_code
_entity_poly.pdbx_strand_id
1 'polypeptide(L)'
;MADLNVPPRRPRDDRGWDGYQHPHPDGYRDNAMPYAGPGGYTTPAAPTSGPQWVGPDGFAGGYPQPSGGYAPPPAPGLPNLDDDGDEPRRGRRRALAAIGGAAVVAGGAAFLSPQVRGLFSDDAVAGDATGTVVTDGTAARPSGQQPSTVRTYTEQNESYMGSRAGAALKRNAPSGGRVFASPAAAAAATQVTVKTVLAKDPIRHLASRTTFGPTPKVLADIKRLGIDDWLRQQLQPEKIAPTKAELKLAELPTLKLTPTQLRDQRDQLNERGAQPERETVDATIARQIWSDRQLFEVMVDFWNDFLHVAADFDGGEIYRNSFDQDVIRKHALGSYPEMLVAANKHPALLIYLNQTDSRKDAVNENLARENLELYSVGVDGGYTEKDVRQAAMLQTGRGVADGRYRFFPERHYVGKVKILGFSHANNSTDPKVADKVIDQYITYIALHASTARYVASSLATRFVSDTPPKSLVDRLAKAYTTNKGQIRPVLATLFSSSEFWASVGQKVRRPMEYLVATYRSLGVGPEASAGFDGDKRRTPFAQGLRQVQDKMRELGQYPMGKPTPDGYADVYVAWTSAGTMVDGWNEAGDLIAAYRKQFTYVRPEKLVAKPPATAGAYVDALAQRLVHQKLSAKEKALVLGVAGVSAGTKVDATFNGAIAAVARTILASPQHHLR
;
A
#
# COMPACT_ATOMS: atom_id res chain seq x y z
N MET A 1 -68.94 2.44 15.90
CA MET A 1 -69.00 2.45 14.43
C MET A 1 -67.65 1.90 13.96
N ALA A 2 -67.50 0.58 13.90
CA ALA A 2 -67.86 -0.33 12.79
C ALA A 2 -66.93 -0.13 11.58
N ASP A 3 -66.38 -1.16 10.92
CA ASP A 3 -66.13 -2.56 11.24
C ASP A 3 -65.19 -3.11 10.14
N LEU A 4 -64.36 -4.08 10.51
CA LEU A 4 -63.90 -5.26 9.75
C LEU A 4 -63.57 -5.17 8.23
N ASN A 5 -62.35 -5.61 7.86
CA ASN A 5 -62.19 -6.77 6.96
C ASN A 5 -60.72 -7.24 6.79
N VAL A 6 -60.51 -8.51 7.16
CA VAL A 6 -59.44 -9.45 6.75
C VAL A 6 -60.20 -10.62 6.11
N PRO A 7 -59.85 -11.14 4.90
CA PRO A 7 -59.15 -12.45 4.79
C PRO A 7 -58.48 -12.68 3.38
N PRO A 8 -58.08 -13.91 2.94
CA PRO A 8 -57.74 -15.17 3.65
C PRO A 8 -56.38 -15.81 3.23
N ARG A 9 -55.90 -16.74 4.06
CA ARG A 9 -55.00 -17.86 3.67
C ARG A 9 -55.82 -19.06 3.20
N ARG A 10 -55.33 -19.83 2.22
CA ARG A 10 -55.85 -21.16 1.80
C ARG A 10 -54.74 -21.99 1.08
N PRO A 11 -54.90 -23.32 0.84
CA PRO A 11 -54.09 -24.40 1.45
C PRO A 11 -53.29 -25.28 0.45
N ARG A 12 -52.60 -26.30 0.98
CA ARG A 12 -52.01 -27.45 0.26
C ARG A 12 -53.08 -28.28 -0.48
N ASP A 13 -52.71 -28.82 -1.65
CA ASP A 13 -53.11 -30.09 -2.30
C ASP A 13 -52.05 -30.33 -3.41
N ASP A 14 -51.28 -31.41 -3.53
CA ASP A 14 -51.55 -32.86 -3.59
C ASP A 14 -52.40 -33.33 -4.80
N ARG A 15 -51.68 -33.79 -5.84
CA ARG A 15 -52.07 -34.74 -6.92
C ARG A 15 -50.77 -35.53 -7.21
N GLY A 16 -50.61 -36.85 -7.04
CA GLY A 16 -51.47 -38.02 -7.28
C GLY A 16 -50.97 -38.72 -8.57
N TRP A 17 -50.01 -39.65 -8.52
CA TRP A 17 -50.08 -41.13 -8.46
C TRP A 17 -50.69 -41.87 -9.69
N ASP A 18 -49.87 -42.76 -10.29
CA ASP A 18 -50.14 -44.08 -10.92
C ASP A 18 -48.82 -44.60 -11.57
N GLY A 19 -48.33 -45.85 -11.49
CA GLY A 19 -48.70 -47.10 -10.81
C GLY A 19 -47.78 -48.28 -11.24
N TYR A 20 -47.47 -49.19 -10.29
CA TYR A 20 -47.15 -50.66 -10.35
C TYR A 20 -45.95 -51.21 -11.20
N GLN A 21 -45.23 -52.31 -10.90
CA GLN A 21 -45.42 -53.52 -10.07
C GLN A 21 -44.08 -54.30 -9.81
N HIS A 22 -43.95 -54.98 -8.67
CA HIS A 22 -42.91 -55.98 -8.23
C HIS A 22 -43.20 -57.41 -8.82
N PRO A 23 -42.40 -58.54 -8.67
CA PRO A 23 -41.74 -59.05 -7.43
C PRO A 23 -40.47 -60.01 -7.47
N HIS A 24 -39.77 -60.08 -6.30
CA HIS A 24 -39.04 -61.14 -5.52
C HIS A 24 -38.58 -62.52 -6.11
N PRO A 25 -37.81 -63.44 -5.41
CA PRO A 25 -37.40 -63.53 -3.97
C PRO A 25 -35.98 -64.11 -3.58
N ASP A 26 -35.69 -64.02 -2.26
CA ASP A 26 -35.04 -64.94 -1.28
C ASP A 26 -33.57 -65.47 -1.31
N GLY A 27 -32.94 -65.50 -0.11
CA GLY A 27 -31.82 -66.41 0.22
C GLY A 27 -30.94 -66.13 1.46
N TYR A 28 -31.45 -66.40 2.67
CA TYR A 28 -30.79 -66.87 3.93
C TYR A 28 -29.24 -67.00 4.12
N ARG A 29 -28.74 -66.58 5.31
CA ARG A 29 -28.07 -67.35 6.41
C ARG A 29 -26.82 -66.76 7.11
N ASP A 30 -26.89 -66.87 8.45
CA ASP A 30 -25.95 -66.68 9.57
C ASP A 30 -24.49 -67.18 9.44
N ASN A 31 -23.53 -66.57 10.17
CA ASN A 31 -22.93 -67.19 11.38
C ASN A 31 -21.84 -66.36 12.12
N ALA A 32 -21.62 -66.77 13.38
CA ALA A 32 -20.92 -66.14 14.50
C ALA A 32 -19.36 -66.20 14.52
N MET A 33 -18.77 -65.24 15.28
CA MET A 33 -17.61 -65.22 16.23
C MET A 33 -16.66 -66.47 16.40
N PRO A 34 -15.53 -66.45 17.19
CA PRO A 34 -14.46 -65.46 17.51
C PRO A 34 -13.00 -66.07 17.65
N TYR A 35 -12.03 -65.27 18.14
CA TYR A 35 -10.75 -65.61 18.86
C TYR A 35 -9.37 -65.76 18.14
N ALA A 36 -8.47 -64.84 18.50
CA ALA A 36 -7.07 -64.95 19.00
C ALA A 36 -5.93 -65.68 18.24
N GLY A 37 -4.77 -65.00 18.16
CA GLY A 37 -3.43 -65.64 18.30
C GLY A 37 -2.27 -65.02 17.50
N PRO A 38 -1.02 -65.02 18.00
CA PRO A 38 0.02 -64.02 17.68
C PRO A 38 1.12 -64.53 16.73
N GLY A 39 1.88 -63.61 16.12
CA GLY A 39 3.13 -63.96 15.42
C GLY A 39 3.73 -62.79 14.66
N GLY A 40 4.84 -62.25 15.17
CA GLY A 40 5.56 -61.13 14.57
C GLY A 40 6.51 -61.54 13.45
N TYR A 41 6.81 -60.57 12.57
CA TYR A 41 8.06 -60.46 11.84
C TYR A 41 8.42 -58.98 11.68
N THR A 42 9.73 -58.74 11.72
CA THR A 42 10.43 -57.46 11.88
C THR A 42 10.75 -56.73 10.57
N THR A 43 10.84 -55.39 10.67
CA THR A 43 11.57 -54.38 9.84
C THR A 43 10.94 -53.89 8.52
N PRO A 44 11.28 -52.69 8.00
CA PRO A 44 11.73 -51.43 8.63
C PRO A 44 10.85 -50.20 8.22
N ALA A 45 11.17 -49.04 8.79
CA ALA A 45 10.45 -47.76 8.66
C ALA A 45 10.28 -47.25 7.21
N ALA A 46 9.12 -46.64 6.94
CA ALA A 46 8.89 -45.72 5.82
C ALA A 46 8.22 -44.42 6.34
N PRO A 47 8.65 -43.24 5.88
CA PRO A 47 8.16 -41.95 6.36
C PRO A 47 6.80 -41.58 5.75
N THR A 48 5.93 -41.01 6.57
CA THR A 48 4.69 -40.35 6.12
C THR A 48 5.02 -39.03 5.44
N SER A 49 4.59 -38.90 4.19
CA SER A 49 4.72 -37.72 3.35
C SER A 49 3.82 -36.59 3.84
N GLY A 50 4.43 -35.53 4.37
CA GLY A 50 3.81 -34.21 4.46
C GLY A 50 3.79 -33.52 3.08
N PRO A 51 2.91 -32.53 2.85
CA PRO A 51 2.82 -31.85 1.57
C PRO A 51 4.10 -31.06 1.28
N GLN A 52 4.73 -31.37 0.15
CA GLN A 52 5.88 -30.66 -0.41
C GLN A 52 5.45 -29.31 -0.99
N TRP A 53 6.18 -28.27 -0.59
CA TRP A 53 6.12 -26.91 -1.13
C TRP A 53 6.82 -26.91 -2.51
N VAL A 54 6.13 -26.47 -3.56
CA VAL A 54 6.69 -26.28 -4.91
C VAL A 54 6.86 -24.79 -5.15
N GLY A 55 8.09 -24.36 -5.46
CA GLY A 55 8.45 -22.97 -5.71
C GLY A 55 7.92 -22.42 -7.05
N PRO A 56 8.13 -21.11 -7.32
CA PRO A 56 7.42 -20.39 -8.36
C PRO A 56 8.17 -20.43 -9.69
N ASP A 57 7.93 -21.46 -10.49
CA ASP A 57 8.17 -21.43 -11.94
C ASP A 57 6.96 -22.05 -12.63
N GLY A 58 6.08 -21.22 -13.19
CA GLY A 58 4.96 -21.69 -14.00
C GLY A 58 3.70 -20.84 -13.91
N PHE A 59 3.70 -19.65 -14.50
CA PHE A 59 2.44 -19.00 -14.93
C PHE A 59 2.48 -18.80 -16.44
N ALA A 60 2.01 -19.83 -17.15
CA ALA A 60 1.57 -19.72 -18.53
C ALA A 60 0.24 -20.47 -18.69
N GLY A 61 -0.84 -19.72 -18.95
CA GLY A 61 -2.00 -20.18 -19.71
C GLY A 61 -3.25 -20.61 -18.92
N GLY A 62 -4.40 -20.06 -19.32
CA GLY A 62 -5.67 -20.79 -19.29
C GLY A 62 -6.93 -20.05 -18.82
N TYR A 63 -7.39 -19.02 -19.55
CA TYR A 63 -8.82 -18.64 -19.53
C TYR A 63 -9.57 -19.39 -20.64
N PRO A 64 -10.78 -19.93 -20.41
CA PRO A 64 -11.58 -20.53 -21.46
C PRO A 64 -12.44 -19.46 -22.17
N GLN A 65 -12.47 -19.51 -23.51
CA GLN A 65 -13.49 -18.86 -24.34
C GLN A 65 -14.01 -19.89 -25.37
N PRO A 66 -15.29 -19.78 -25.80
CA PRO A 66 -15.98 -20.83 -26.52
C PRO A 66 -15.75 -20.76 -28.04
N SER A 67 -16.02 -21.91 -28.65
CA SER A 67 -15.82 -22.33 -30.04
C SER A 67 -16.50 -21.50 -31.15
N GLY A 68 -15.78 -21.30 -32.25
CA GLY A 68 -16.31 -20.96 -33.57
C GLY A 68 -15.16 -20.88 -34.60
N GLY A 69 -14.99 -21.93 -35.41
CA GLY A 69 -13.83 -22.11 -36.30
C GLY A 69 -13.98 -21.50 -37.69
N TYR A 70 -12.83 -21.28 -38.35
CA TYR A 70 -12.55 -21.54 -39.77
C TYR A 70 -11.03 -21.28 -40.01
N ALA A 71 -10.31 -22.26 -40.57
CA ALA A 71 -8.93 -22.16 -41.07
C ALA A 71 -8.94 -22.45 -42.60
N PRO A 72 -7.96 -22.02 -43.45
CA PRO A 72 -6.59 -22.60 -43.54
C PRO A 72 -5.52 -21.61 -44.14
N PRO A 73 -4.33 -22.01 -44.67
CA PRO A 73 -3.28 -22.98 -44.27
C PRO A 73 -1.85 -22.35 -44.10
N PRO A 74 -0.81 -23.11 -43.68
CA PRO A 74 0.53 -22.61 -43.30
C PRO A 74 1.72 -23.12 -44.15
N ALA A 75 2.89 -22.46 -44.05
CA ALA A 75 4.28 -22.99 -44.18
C ALA A 75 5.32 -21.83 -44.19
N PRO A 76 6.64 -22.07 -44.01
CA PRO A 76 7.36 -22.99 -43.10
C PRO A 76 8.52 -22.30 -42.33
N GLY A 77 8.99 -22.94 -41.25
CA GLY A 77 10.14 -22.52 -40.43
C GLY A 77 11.50 -23.08 -40.87
N LEU A 78 12.57 -22.62 -40.23
CA LEU A 78 13.99 -23.02 -40.39
C LEU A 78 14.78 -22.69 -39.08
N PRO A 79 15.98 -23.29 -38.81
CA PRO A 79 16.16 -24.28 -37.74
C PRO A 79 17.28 -23.97 -36.70
N ASN A 80 17.36 -24.82 -35.66
CA ASN A 80 18.43 -24.93 -34.66
C ASN A 80 19.75 -25.48 -35.25
N LEU A 81 20.89 -25.02 -34.72
CA LEU A 81 22.19 -25.71 -34.75
C LEU A 81 22.98 -25.39 -33.47
N ASP A 82 23.37 -26.45 -32.75
CA ASP A 82 24.44 -26.49 -31.74
C ASP A 82 25.78 -26.88 -32.41
N ASP A 83 26.87 -26.61 -31.68
CA ASP A 83 28.26 -27.10 -31.80
C ASP A 83 29.14 -26.68 -33.00
N ASP A 84 30.18 -25.89 -32.72
CA ASP A 84 31.59 -26.33 -32.79
C ASP A 84 32.58 -25.17 -32.52
N GLY A 85 33.70 -25.50 -31.87
CA GLY A 85 34.67 -24.59 -31.26
C GLY A 85 35.79 -24.00 -32.15
N ASP A 86 36.63 -23.23 -31.45
CA ASP A 86 38.02 -22.78 -31.70
C ASP A 86 38.38 -21.86 -32.89
N GLU A 87 38.51 -20.56 -32.54
CA GLU A 87 39.72 -19.70 -32.67
C GLU A 87 40.36 -19.40 -34.07
N PRO A 88 41.25 -18.37 -34.21
CA PRO A 88 40.84 -17.06 -34.75
C PRO A 88 41.72 -16.54 -35.92
N ARG A 89 41.30 -15.43 -36.57
CA ARG A 89 42.09 -14.20 -36.85
C ARG A 89 41.68 -13.44 -38.12
N ARG A 90 41.58 -12.11 -37.94
CA ARG A 90 41.98 -11.00 -38.84
C ARG A 90 41.47 -10.99 -40.29
N GLY A 91 40.61 -10.00 -40.54
CA GLY A 91 41.10 -8.75 -41.15
C GLY A 91 40.64 -8.41 -42.58
N ARG A 92 40.04 -7.20 -42.68
CA ARG A 92 40.08 -6.26 -43.83
C ARG A 92 39.34 -6.74 -45.10
N ARG A 93 38.78 -5.89 -45.96
CA ARG A 93 38.44 -4.46 -46.02
C ARG A 93 37.65 -4.32 -47.35
N ARG A 94 36.82 -3.26 -47.40
CA ARG A 94 36.36 -2.53 -48.60
C ARG A 94 35.25 -3.21 -49.42
N ALA A 95 34.05 -2.62 -49.53
CA ALA A 95 33.65 -1.28 -50.01
C ALA A 95 33.53 -1.20 -51.54
N LEU A 96 32.35 -0.80 -51.99
CA LEU A 96 32.01 0.22 -53.03
C LEU A 96 30.52 0.03 -53.34
N ALA A 97 29.65 1.02 -53.08
CA ALA A 97 29.35 2.17 -53.94
C ALA A 97 28.63 1.73 -55.24
N ALA A 98 27.62 2.40 -55.78
CA ALA A 98 27.04 3.71 -55.56
C ALA A 98 25.76 3.82 -56.43
N ILE A 99 24.84 4.73 -56.06
CA ILE A 99 24.03 5.64 -56.93
C ILE A 99 23.10 4.96 -57.97
N GLY A 100 21.81 5.25 -58.11
CA GLY A 100 20.96 6.35 -57.67
C GLY A 100 19.82 6.49 -58.71
N GLY A 101 18.62 6.92 -58.30
CA GLY A 101 17.52 7.18 -59.23
C GLY A 101 16.20 7.40 -58.50
N ALA A 102 15.75 8.65 -58.48
CA ALA A 102 14.65 9.17 -57.67
C ALA A 102 13.28 9.10 -58.36
N ALA A 103 12.21 8.98 -57.56
CA ALA A 103 10.90 9.56 -57.84
C ALA A 103 10.24 9.97 -56.51
N VAL A 104 9.84 11.24 -56.43
CA VAL A 104 9.22 11.93 -55.28
C VAL A 104 7.69 11.85 -55.41
N VAL A 105 6.96 11.71 -54.29
CA VAL A 105 5.76 12.51 -53.93
C VAL A 105 5.31 12.17 -52.48
N ALA A 106 5.37 13.21 -51.65
CA ALA A 106 4.52 13.62 -50.52
C ALA A 106 4.21 12.69 -49.31
N GLY A 107 4.63 13.16 -48.13
CA GLY A 107 3.71 13.45 -47.02
C GLY A 107 3.61 12.46 -45.85
N GLY A 108 4.62 12.43 -44.97
CA GLY A 108 4.52 11.80 -43.65
C GLY A 108 5.67 12.24 -42.75
N ALA A 109 5.40 13.14 -41.79
CA ALA A 109 6.41 13.68 -40.89
C ALA A 109 6.84 12.61 -39.87
N ALA A 110 8.09 12.17 -39.97
CA ALA A 110 8.75 11.24 -39.05
C ALA A 110 9.25 11.97 -37.79
N PHE A 111 9.02 11.37 -36.63
CA PHE A 111 9.61 11.77 -35.35
C PHE A 111 11.12 11.48 -35.37
N LEU A 112 11.93 12.53 -35.35
CA LEU A 112 13.37 12.46 -35.07
C LEU A 112 13.60 12.70 -33.58
N SER A 113 14.05 11.66 -32.88
CA SER A 113 14.61 11.75 -31.53
C SER A 113 15.97 12.47 -31.57
N PRO A 114 16.21 13.53 -30.77
CA PRO A 114 17.55 14.07 -30.58
C PRO A 114 18.31 13.26 -29.52
N GLN A 115 19.47 12.75 -29.91
CA GLN A 115 20.49 12.23 -29.00
C GLN A 115 21.01 13.36 -28.10
N VAL A 116 20.79 13.26 -26.78
CA VAL A 116 21.44 14.12 -25.79
C VAL A 116 22.77 13.49 -25.42
N ARG A 117 23.86 14.07 -25.94
CA ARG A 117 25.24 13.71 -25.61
C ARG A 117 25.83 14.82 -24.72
N GLY A 118 26.29 14.45 -23.53
CA GLY A 118 27.21 15.25 -22.71
C GLY A 118 26.61 15.87 -21.45
N LEU A 119 26.69 15.17 -20.31
CA LEU A 119 26.61 15.79 -18.98
C LEU A 119 27.09 14.89 -17.84
N PHE A 120 28.12 14.05 -18.03
CA PHE A 120 28.88 13.45 -16.93
C PHE A 120 30.36 13.36 -17.35
N SER A 121 31.21 14.05 -16.60
CA SER A 121 32.66 13.94 -16.68
C SER A 121 33.10 12.57 -16.20
N ASP A 122 34.03 11.96 -16.94
CA ASP A 122 34.67 10.70 -16.65
C ASP A 122 35.40 10.74 -15.30
N ASP A 123 35.00 9.85 -14.39
CA ASP A 123 35.90 9.21 -13.43
C ASP A 123 35.45 7.74 -13.33
N ALA A 124 36.31 6.84 -13.81
CA ALA A 124 36.05 5.42 -13.87
C ALA A 124 36.09 4.79 -12.47
N VAL A 125 35.01 4.12 -12.07
CA VAL A 125 35.05 3.07 -11.05
C VAL A 125 34.42 1.83 -11.65
N ALA A 126 35.28 0.91 -12.08
CA ALA A 126 34.92 -0.42 -12.55
C ALA A 126 34.46 -1.29 -11.36
N GLY A 127 33.46 -2.15 -11.61
CA GLY A 127 33.00 -3.15 -10.65
C GLY A 127 31.61 -3.65 -11.00
N ASP A 128 31.48 -4.30 -12.16
CA ASP A 128 30.28 -5.03 -12.56
C ASP A 128 30.16 -6.29 -11.68
N ALA A 129 29.04 -6.43 -10.98
CA ALA A 129 28.78 -7.53 -10.07
C ALA A 129 27.95 -8.61 -10.77
N THR A 130 28.56 -9.27 -11.74
CA THR A 130 28.10 -10.57 -12.25
C THR A 130 29.26 -11.55 -12.17
N GLY A 131 29.39 -12.22 -11.03
CA GLY A 131 30.40 -13.24 -10.80
C GLY A 131 29.79 -14.40 -10.00
N THR A 132 29.37 -15.44 -10.70
CA THR A 132 29.11 -16.77 -10.14
C THR A 132 30.43 -17.40 -9.74
N VAL A 133 30.72 -17.47 -8.44
CA VAL A 133 31.78 -18.32 -7.90
C VAL A 133 31.19 -19.19 -6.81
N VAL A 134 31.08 -20.49 -7.12
CA VAL A 134 30.92 -21.56 -6.14
C VAL A 134 32.23 -21.67 -5.38
N THR A 135 32.20 -21.54 -4.05
CA THR A 135 33.35 -21.86 -3.20
C THR A 135 33.00 -23.04 -2.30
N ASP A 136 33.87 -24.05 -2.36
CA ASP A 136 33.76 -25.32 -1.66
C ASP A 136 33.84 -25.17 -0.13
N GLY A 137 33.18 -26.10 0.53
CA GLY A 137 32.87 -26.08 1.95
C GLY A 137 34.07 -26.05 2.90
N THR A 138 33.87 -25.33 4.00
CA THR A 138 34.54 -25.61 5.27
C THR A 138 33.51 -25.64 6.39
N ALA A 139 33.49 -26.77 7.10
CA ALA A 139 32.52 -27.12 8.13
C ALA A 139 32.83 -26.42 9.46
N ALA A 140 31.91 -25.58 9.93
CA ALA A 140 31.58 -25.34 11.34
C ALA A 140 30.63 -24.13 11.48
N ARG A 141 29.33 -24.33 11.25
CA ARG A 141 28.28 -23.45 11.80
C ARG A 141 27.12 -24.31 12.31
N PRO A 142 26.59 -24.07 13.53
CA PRO A 142 25.47 -24.83 14.05
C PRO A 142 24.24 -24.62 13.16
N SER A 143 23.78 -25.69 12.51
CA SER A 143 22.54 -25.72 11.74
C SER A 143 21.35 -25.64 12.69
N GLY A 144 20.82 -24.43 12.87
CA GLY A 144 19.66 -24.19 13.74
C GLY A 144 18.95 -22.86 13.56
N GLN A 145 19.48 -21.94 12.74
CA GLN A 145 18.74 -20.75 12.33
C GLN A 145 18.17 -20.99 10.94
N GLN A 146 16.84 -21.07 10.85
CA GLN A 146 16.15 -20.76 9.60
C GLN A 146 16.59 -19.34 9.20
N PRO A 147 17.10 -19.12 7.98
CA PRO A 147 17.34 -17.77 7.50
C PRO A 147 16.02 -17.00 7.59
N SER A 148 15.96 -15.86 8.27
CA SER A 148 14.85 -14.95 8.11
C SER A 148 14.85 -14.49 6.64
N THR A 149 13.98 -15.10 5.83
CA THR A 149 13.86 -14.76 4.40
C THR A 149 13.26 -13.37 4.18
N VAL A 150 12.84 -12.71 5.26
CA VAL A 150 12.41 -11.31 5.25
C VAL A 150 13.58 -10.47 5.78
N ARG A 151 14.28 -9.78 4.89
CA ARG A 151 15.11 -8.63 5.31
C ARG A 151 14.15 -7.63 5.95
N THR A 152 14.33 -7.35 7.22
CA THR A 152 13.44 -6.46 7.99
C THR A 152 13.57 -5.02 7.49
N TYR A 153 12.63 -4.13 7.81
CA TYR A 153 12.79 -2.70 7.51
C TYR A 153 14.07 -2.10 8.08
N THR A 154 14.48 -2.54 9.27
CA THR A 154 15.71 -2.10 9.91
C THR A 154 16.92 -2.50 9.08
N GLU A 155 17.00 -3.74 8.62
CA GLU A 155 18.11 -4.24 7.81
C GLU A 155 18.13 -3.68 6.37
N GLN A 156 16.95 -3.53 5.75
CA GLN A 156 16.82 -2.86 4.44
C GLN A 156 17.24 -1.40 4.53
N ASN A 157 16.84 -0.71 5.61
CA ASN A 157 17.28 0.65 5.89
C ASN A 157 18.76 0.71 6.19
N GLU A 158 19.34 -0.23 6.94
CA GLU A 158 20.77 -0.22 7.30
C GLU A 158 21.68 -0.48 6.11
N SER A 159 21.37 -1.48 5.27
CA SER A 159 22.09 -1.74 4.02
C SER A 159 22.07 -0.52 3.10
N TYR A 160 20.91 0.15 3.02
CA TYR A 160 20.77 1.39 2.27
C TYR A 160 21.49 2.58 2.92
N MET A 161 21.39 2.74 4.24
CA MET A 161 22.00 3.85 4.97
C MET A 161 23.53 3.76 4.99
N GLY A 162 24.09 2.56 4.78
CA GLY A 162 25.50 2.34 4.49
C GLY A 162 25.93 2.70 3.05
N SER A 163 25.00 2.91 2.12
CA SER A 163 25.32 3.30 0.74
C SER A 163 25.75 4.77 0.61
N ARG A 164 26.37 5.13 -0.52
CA ARG A 164 26.74 6.53 -0.84
C ARG A 164 25.52 7.47 -0.82
N ALA A 165 24.38 6.99 -1.30
CA ALA A 165 23.13 7.74 -1.29
C ALA A 165 22.59 7.88 0.15
N GLY A 166 22.67 6.82 0.96
CA GLY A 166 22.27 6.84 2.38
C GLY A 166 23.10 7.83 3.19
N ALA A 167 24.43 7.82 2.99
CA ALA A 167 25.32 8.80 3.60
C ALA A 167 25.01 10.24 3.18
N ALA A 168 24.59 10.46 1.92
CA ALA A 168 24.19 11.78 1.45
C ALA A 168 22.87 12.25 2.07
N LEU A 169 21.88 11.37 2.22
CA LEU A 169 20.64 11.68 2.94
C LEU A 169 20.92 11.98 4.41
N LYS A 170 21.77 11.19 5.08
CA LYS A 170 22.13 11.41 6.49
C LYS A 170 22.80 12.77 6.72
N ARG A 171 23.66 13.20 5.79
CA ARG A 171 24.29 14.54 5.84
C ARG A 171 23.30 15.69 5.64
N ASN A 172 22.21 15.43 4.92
CA ASN A 172 21.18 16.43 4.61
C ASN A 172 19.98 16.36 5.56
N ALA A 173 19.93 15.41 6.49
CA ALA A 173 18.88 15.33 7.49
C ALA A 173 19.04 16.44 8.55
N PRO A 174 17.93 16.96 9.12
CA PRO A 174 18.01 17.88 10.25
C PRO A 174 18.82 17.25 11.39
N SER A 175 19.82 17.96 11.94
CA SER A 175 20.46 17.55 13.19
C SER A 175 19.60 17.94 14.39
N GLY A 176 19.83 17.34 15.56
CA GLY A 176 18.97 17.44 16.74
C GLY A 176 18.45 18.86 17.03
N GLY A 177 17.23 18.95 17.52
CA GLY A 177 16.51 20.20 17.71
C GLY A 177 15.76 20.26 19.04
N ARG A 178 14.69 21.06 19.11
CA ARG A 178 13.88 21.26 20.31
C ARG A 178 12.38 21.25 20.00
N VAL A 179 11.59 21.12 21.06
CA VAL A 179 10.12 21.25 21.00
C VAL A 179 9.75 22.66 21.46
N PHE A 180 8.79 23.26 20.78
CA PHE A 180 8.26 24.60 21.07
C PHE A 180 6.86 24.51 21.69
N ALA A 181 6.36 25.65 22.16
CA ALA A 181 5.03 25.76 22.76
C ALA A 181 3.89 25.43 21.77
N SER A 182 4.09 25.67 20.47
CA SER A 182 3.14 25.31 19.41
C SER A 182 3.83 25.01 18.08
N PRO A 183 3.13 24.34 17.14
CA PRO A 183 3.60 24.15 15.77
C PRO A 183 3.93 25.47 15.05
N ALA A 184 3.12 26.52 15.19
CA ALA A 184 3.40 27.82 14.58
C ALA A 184 4.65 28.48 15.16
N ALA A 185 4.87 28.38 16.47
CA ALA A 185 6.09 28.87 17.11
C ALA A 185 7.33 28.09 16.61
N ALA A 186 7.22 26.77 16.45
CA ALA A 186 8.27 25.94 15.87
C ALA A 186 8.56 26.33 14.42
N ALA A 187 7.53 26.53 13.60
CA ALA A 187 7.66 26.95 12.21
C ALA A 187 8.38 28.30 12.08
N ALA A 188 8.00 29.28 12.90
CA ALA A 188 8.59 30.63 12.87
C ALA A 188 10.06 30.65 13.33
N ALA A 189 10.42 29.80 14.30
CA ALA A 189 11.76 29.78 14.87
C ALA A 189 12.74 28.85 14.15
N THR A 190 12.27 27.97 13.27
CA THR A 190 13.10 26.96 12.62
C THR A 190 13.66 27.49 11.29
N GLN A 191 14.97 27.38 11.11
CA GLN A 191 15.62 27.65 9.84
C GLN A 191 15.83 26.37 9.04
N VAL A 192 15.44 26.40 7.77
CA VAL A 192 15.66 25.29 6.83
C VAL A 192 17.07 25.42 6.21
N THR A 193 18.01 24.65 6.72
CA THR A 193 19.41 24.64 6.27
C THR A 193 19.69 23.58 5.20
N VAL A 194 18.82 22.59 5.08
CA VAL A 194 18.95 21.49 4.11
C VAL A 194 18.91 22.02 2.67
N LYS A 195 19.74 21.44 1.80
CA LYS A 195 19.70 21.76 0.36
C LYS A 195 18.48 21.11 -0.26
N THR A 196 17.59 21.91 -0.82
CA THR A 196 16.35 21.46 -1.44
C THR A 196 15.94 22.39 -2.57
N VAL A 197 15.27 21.83 -3.58
CA VAL A 197 14.63 22.61 -4.67
C VAL A 197 13.25 23.14 -4.28
N LEU A 198 12.74 22.71 -3.12
CA LEU A 198 11.43 23.12 -2.64
C LEU A 198 11.50 24.50 -1.98
N ALA A 199 10.42 25.27 -2.12
CA ALA A 199 10.25 26.50 -1.37
C ALA A 199 10.22 26.21 0.14
N LYS A 200 10.92 27.03 0.91
CA LYS A 200 11.03 26.94 2.38
C LYS A 200 9.82 27.54 3.11
N ASP A 201 8.66 27.58 2.45
CA ASP A 201 7.41 28.09 3.01
C ASP A 201 6.84 27.05 4.00
N PRO A 202 6.70 27.38 5.30
CA PRO A 202 6.16 26.45 6.28
C PRO A 202 4.74 25.99 5.94
N ILE A 203 3.90 26.84 5.33
CA ILE A 203 2.53 26.45 4.98
C ILE A 203 2.53 25.36 3.91
N ARG A 204 3.39 25.51 2.90
CA ARG A 204 3.57 24.51 1.86
C ARG A 204 4.13 23.21 2.43
N HIS A 205 5.13 23.29 3.31
CA HIS A 205 5.74 22.12 3.96
C HIS A 205 4.75 21.36 4.85
N LEU A 206 3.98 22.08 5.66
CA LEU A 206 2.91 21.48 6.46
C LEU A 206 1.95 20.71 5.56
N ALA A 207 1.41 21.38 4.52
CA ALA A 207 0.48 20.76 3.60
C ALA A 207 1.07 19.55 2.84
N SER A 208 2.37 19.57 2.50
CA SER A 208 3.02 18.43 1.83
C SER A 208 3.22 17.23 2.73
N ARG A 209 3.32 17.43 4.05
CA ARG A 209 3.51 16.35 5.04
C ARG A 209 2.22 15.81 5.65
N THR A 210 1.19 16.64 5.76
CA THR A 210 -0.08 16.26 6.43
C THR A 210 -1.22 15.99 5.47
N THR A 211 -0.95 15.91 4.16
CA THR A 211 -1.94 15.56 3.13
C THR A 211 -1.30 14.67 2.07
N PHE A 212 -2.12 14.03 1.22
CA PHE A 212 -1.60 13.31 0.05
C PHE A 212 -1.19 14.24 -1.11
N GLY A 213 -1.26 15.55 -0.94
CA GLY A 213 -0.86 16.53 -1.94
C GLY A 213 -1.49 17.89 -1.63
N PRO A 214 -0.70 18.97 -1.54
CA PRO A 214 -1.25 20.30 -1.35
C PRO A 214 -2.15 20.69 -2.52
N THR A 215 -3.31 21.29 -2.23
CA THR A 215 -4.18 21.94 -3.21
C THR A 215 -4.23 23.44 -2.92
N PRO A 216 -4.63 24.28 -3.89
CA PRO A 216 -4.80 25.71 -3.64
C PRO A 216 -5.74 25.99 -2.45
N LYS A 217 -6.79 25.18 -2.30
CA LYS A 217 -7.72 25.24 -1.16
C LYS A 217 -7.02 24.96 0.17
N VAL A 218 -6.27 23.87 0.28
CA VAL A 218 -5.56 23.51 1.53
C VAL A 218 -4.60 24.62 1.95
N LEU A 219 -3.82 25.17 1.01
CA LEU A 219 -2.89 26.25 1.31
C LEU A 219 -3.61 27.53 1.74
N ALA A 220 -4.74 27.85 1.10
CA ALA A 220 -5.57 29.00 1.49
C ALA A 220 -6.20 28.79 2.88
N ASP A 221 -6.65 27.58 3.20
CA ASP A 221 -7.21 27.23 4.50
C ASP A 221 -6.17 27.36 5.62
N ILE A 222 -4.95 26.87 5.42
CA ILE A 222 -3.85 27.03 6.41
C ILE A 222 -3.50 28.52 6.57
N LYS A 223 -3.42 29.29 5.47
CA LYS A 223 -3.16 30.74 5.54
C LYS A 223 -4.23 31.50 6.32
N ARG A 224 -5.50 31.13 6.12
CA ARG A 224 -6.65 31.79 6.72
C ARG A 224 -6.82 31.44 8.21
N LEU A 225 -6.64 30.17 8.57
CA LEU A 225 -6.80 29.68 9.95
C LEU A 225 -5.53 29.87 10.78
N GLY A 226 -4.35 29.86 10.15
CA GLY A 226 -3.08 29.70 10.82
C GLY A 226 -2.72 28.21 11.04
N ILE A 227 -1.43 27.94 11.21
CA ILE A 227 -0.86 26.59 11.35
C ILE A 227 -1.50 25.83 12.53
N ASP A 228 -1.58 26.46 13.70
CA ASP A 228 -2.02 25.82 14.94
C ASP A 228 -3.51 25.42 14.88
N ASP A 229 -4.37 26.32 14.42
CA ASP A 229 -5.81 26.09 14.35
C ASP A 229 -6.18 25.10 13.24
N TRP A 230 -5.49 25.17 12.09
CA TRP A 230 -5.68 24.19 11.02
C TRP A 230 -5.28 22.78 11.47
N LEU A 231 -4.12 22.63 12.14
CA LEU A 231 -3.70 21.33 12.71
C LEU A 231 -4.68 20.82 13.77
N ARG A 232 -5.16 21.70 14.66
CA ARG A 232 -6.15 21.32 15.68
C ARG A 232 -7.44 20.80 15.04
N GLN A 233 -7.92 21.43 13.97
CA GLN A 233 -9.08 20.96 13.19
C GLN A 233 -8.82 19.59 12.57
N GLN A 234 -7.65 19.39 11.95
CA GLN A 234 -7.27 18.14 11.30
C GLN A 234 -7.08 16.96 12.27
N LEU A 235 -6.75 17.23 13.54
CA LEU A 235 -6.70 16.22 14.61
C LEU A 235 -8.10 15.87 15.17
N GLN A 236 -9.16 16.51 14.67
CA GLN A 236 -10.57 16.30 15.02
C GLN A 236 -11.40 16.05 13.75
N PRO A 237 -11.11 14.97 12.99
CA PRO A 237 -11.75 14.70 11.70
C PRO A 237 -13.27 14.58 11.77
N GLU A 238 -13.82 14.19 12.93
CA GLU A 238 -15.26 14.15 13.19
C GLU A 238 -15.95 15.52 13.08
N LYS A 239 -15.20 16.62 13.23
CA LYS A 239 -15.70 18.00 13.07
C LYS A 239 -15.58 18.52 11.64
N ILE A 240 -14.97 17.77 10.74
CA ILE A 240 -14.85 18.11 9.33
C ILE A 240 -15.99 17.41 8.58
N ALA A 241 -16.87 18.21 7.96
CA ALA A 241 -17.97 17.67 7.17
C ALA A 241 -17.46 16.84 5.99
N PRO A 242 -18.14 15.74 5.63
CA PRO A 242 -17.75 14.95 4.46
C PRO A 242 -17.87 15.78 3.18
N THR A 243 -16.92 15.62 2.26
CA THR A 243 -16.97 16.26 0.96
C THR A 243 -18.02 15.60 0.05
N LYS A 244 -18.40 16.26 -1.04
CA LYS A 244 -19.28 15.65 -2.06
C LYS A 244 -18.75 14.31 -2.56
N ALA A 245 -17.44 14.18 -2.72
CA ALA A 245 -16.80 12.94 -3.14
C ALA A 245 -16.91 11.84 -2.08
N GLU A 246 -16.80 12.17 -0.79
CA GLU A 246 -17.00 11.21 0.29
C GLU A 246 -18.45 10.69 0.32
N LEU A 247 -19.42 11.53 -0.01
CA LEU A 247 -20.82 11.09 -0.14
C LEU A 247 -21.00 10.08 -1.29
N LYS A 248 -20.21 10.16 -2.36
CA LYS A 248 -20.22 9.18 -3.47
C LYS A 248 -19.68 7.80 -3.10
N LEU A 249 -19.04 7.63 -1.93
CA LEU A 249 -18.71 6.30 -1.41
C LEU A 249 -19.96 5.42 -1.23
N ALA A 250 -21.16 6.01 -1.16
CA ALA A 250 -22.42 5.28 -1.19
C ALA A 250 -22.65 4.48 -2.49
N GLU A 251 -21.94 4.78 -3.57
CA GLU A 251 -21.96 4.05 -4.86
C GLU A 251 -21.11 2.78 -4.84
N LEU A 252 -20.36 2.53 -3.76
CA LEU A 252 -19.60 1.29 -3.51
C LEU A 252 -20.43 0.41 -2.55
N PRO A 253 -21.29 -0.49 -3.06
CA PRO A 253 -22.31 -1.16 -2.26
C PRO A 253 -21.74 -2.02 -1.13
N THR A 254 -20.55 -2.61 -1.32
CA THR A 254 -19.98 -3.54 -0.34
C THR A 254 -19.59 -2.86 0.98
N LEU A 255 -19.33 -1.55 0.95
CA LEU A 255 -18.88 -0.80 2.13
C LEU A 255 -19.92 -0.74 3.26
N LYS A 256 -21.21 -0.98 2.94
CA LYS A 256 -22.33 -0.93 3.88
C LYS A 256 -22.76 -2.31 4.38
N LEU A 257 -22.17 -3.38 3.83
CA LEU A 257 -22.57 -4.75 4.14
C LEU A 257 -21.69 -5.30 5.27
N THR A 258 -22.32 -6.07 6.15
CA THR A 258 -21.61 -6.87 7.16
C THR A 258 -20.91 -8.06 6.50
N PRO A 259 -19.88 -8.65 7.13
CA PRO A 259 -19.23 -9.85 6.59
C PRO A 259 -20.20 -11.00 6.26
N THR A 260 -21.24 -11.20 7.08
CA THR A 260 -22.29 -12.19 6.79
C THR A 260 -23.06 -11.85 5.51
N GLN A 261 -23.49 -10.60 5.34
CA GLN A 261 -24.18 -10.18 4.13
C GLN A 261 -23.29 -10.26 2.88
N LEU A 262 -21.99 -9.95 3.01
CA LEU A 262 -21.03 -10.07 1.92
C LEU A 262 -20.88 -11.53 1.47
N ARG A 263 -20.87 -12.47 2.42
CA ARG A 263 -20.86 -13.91 2.13
C ARG A 263 -22.15 -14.34 1.45
N ASP A 264 -23.30 -13.96 1.99
CA ASP A 264 -24.61 -14.38 1.49
C ASP A 264 -24.93 -13.80 0.10
N GLN A 265 -24.37 -12.63 -0.23
CA GLN A 265 -24.60 -11.93 -1.51
C GLN A 265 -23.44 -12.09 -2.50
N ARG A 266 -22.47 -12.98 -2.25
CA ARG A 266 -21.22 -13.08 -3.02
C ARG A 266 -21.45 -13.15 -4.53
N ASP A 267 -22.35 -14.02 -4.98
CA ASP A 267 -22.58 -14.24 -6.41
C ASP A 267 -23.22 -13.00 -7.08
N GLN A 268 -24.20 -12.36 -6.41
CA GLN A 268 -24.85 -11.14 -6.89
C GLN A 268 -23.87 -9.95 -6.97
N LEU A 269 -22.95 -9.85 -6.01
CA LEU A 269 -21.91 -8.83 -5.99
C LEU A 269 -20.89 -9.05 -7.12
N ASN A 270 -20.49 -10.30 -7.35
CA ASN A 270 -19.58 -10.68 -8.42
C ASN A 270 -20.16 -10.38 -9.82
N GLU A 271 -21.45 -10.68 -10.05
CA GLU A 271 -22.14 -10.35 -11.31
C GLU A 271 -22.15 -8.84 -11.60
N ARG A 272 -22.19 -8.01 -10.55
CA ARG A 272 -22.11 -6.54 -10.64
C ARG A 272 -20.66 -6.02 -10.69
N GLY A 273 -19.66 -6.89 -10.60
CA GLY A 273 -18.25 -6.51 -10.52
C GLY A 273 -17.88 -5.77 -9.23
N ALA A 274 -18.68 -5.91 -8.17
CA ALA A 274 -18.45 -5.33 -6.85
C ALA A 274 -17.72 -6.35 -5.96
N GLN A 275 -16.45 -6.07 -5.67
CA GLN A 275 -15.57 -6.97 -4.93
C GLN A 275 -15.18 -6.27 -3.61
N PRO A 276 -15.52 -6.82 -2.43
CA PRO A 276 -15.44 -6.09 -1.15
C PRO A 276 -14.05 -5.58 -0.81
N GLU A 277 -13.03 -6.42 -1.04
CA GLU A 277 -11.64 -6.09 -0.81
C GLU A 277 -11.18 -4.95 -1.71
N ARG A 278 -11.55 -4.99 -2.99
CA ARG A 278 -11.18 -3.94 -3.94
C ARG A 278 -12.00 -2.65 -3.75
N GLU A 279 -13.27 -2.73 -3.36
CA GLU A 279 -14.04 -1.51 -3.02
C GLU A 279 -13.52 -0.82 -1.75
N THR A 280 -12.92 -1.57 -0.83
CA THR A 280 -12.21 -0.99 0.33
C THR A 280 -10.99 -0.18 -0.14
N VAL A 281 -10.24 -0.70 -1.12
CA VAL A 281 -9.13 0.02 -1.77
C VAL A 281 -9.66 1.24 -2.54
N ASP A 282 -10.71 1.09 -3.36
CA ASP A 282 -11.36 2.17 -4.11
C ASP A 282 -11.78 3.31 -3.16
N ALA A 283 -12.41 2.97 -2.04
CA ALA A 283 -12.83 3.94 -1.02
C ALA A 283 -11.65 4.66 -0.38
N THR A 284 -10.52 3.97 -0.17
CA THR A 284 -9.29 4.57 0.36
C THR A 284 -8.73 5.58 -0.63
N ILE A 285 -8.58 5.21 -1.90
CA ILE A 285 -8.12 6.10 -2.98
C ILE A 285 -9.00 7.34 -3.07
N ALA A 286 -10.33 7.16 -3.05
CA ALA A 286 -11.28 8.27 -3.11
C ALA A 286 -11.08 9.28 -1.96
N ARG A 287 -10.90 8.79 -0.73
CA ARG A 287 -10.68 9.68 0.43
C ARG A 287 -9.33 10.39 0.35
N GLN A 288 -8.28 9.68 -0.08
CA GLN A 288 -6.95 10.27 -0.26
C GLN A 288 -7.00 11.40 -1.31
N ILE A 289 -7.74 11.22 -2.42
CA ILE A 289 -7.88 12.25 -3.46
C ILE A 289 -8.80 13.39 -3.02
N TRP A 290 -9.98 13.13 -2.44
CA TRP A 290 -11.04 14.14 -2.33
C TRP A 290 -11.56 14.46 -0.92
N SER A 291 -11.14 13.77 0.14
CA SER A 291 -11.55 14.14 1.50
C SER A 291 -10.85 15.42 1.96
N ASP A 292 -11.51 16.22 2.79
CA ASP A 292 -10.90 17.34 3.52
C ASP A 292 -10.24 16.88 4.85
N ARG A 293 -10.43 15.61 5.26
CA ARG A 293 -9.85 14.99 6.47
C ARG A 293 -8.43 14.45 6.21
N GLN A 294 -7.60 15.25 5.57
CA GLN A 294 -6.35 14.76 4.97
C GLN A 294 -5.34 14.20 5.98
N LEU A 295 -5.14 14.83 7.14
CA LEU A 295 -4.22 14.28 8.15
C LEU A 295 -4.73 12.94 8.69
N PHE A 296 -6.05 12.79 8.82
CA PHE A 296 -6.66 11.53 9.24
C PHE A 296 -6.41 10.43 8.22
N GLU A 297 -6.58 10.69 6.92
CA GLU A 297 -6.28 9.69 5.88
C GLU A 297 -4.78 9.34 5.81
N VAL A 298 -3.87 10.29 6.07
CA VAL A 298 -2.42 10.00 6.17
C VAL A 298 -2.14 9.06 7.34
N MET A 299 -2.82 9.25 8.48
CA MET A 299 -2.68 8.36 9.64
C MET A 299 -3.34 7.01 9.41
N VAL A 300 -4.49 6.95 8.72
CA VAL A 300 -5.12 5.68 8.33
C VAL A 300 -4.20 4.87 7.41
N ASP A 301 -3.56 5.51 6.43
CA ASP A 301 -2.56 4.85 5.59
C ASP A 301 -1.37 4.34 6.40
N PHE A 302 -0.81 5.18 7.28
CA PHE A 302 0.29 4.79 8.18
C PHE A 302 -0.06 3.55 9.01
N TRP A 303 -1.25 3.49 9.60
CA TRP A 303 -1.65 2.35 10.44
C TRP A 303 -2.02 1.11 9.63
N ASN A 304 -2.59 1.25 8.44
CA ASN A 304 -2.81 0.12 7.53
C ASN A 304 -1.49 -0.47 7.01
N ASP A 305 -0.41 0.31 7.00
CA ASP A 305 0.96 -0.15 6.72
C ASP A 305 1.61 -0.80 7.95
N PHE A 306 1.46 -0.16 9.12
CA PHE A 306 2.11 -0.60 10.37
C PHE A 306 1.47 -1.86 10.97
N LEU A 307 0.14 -1.93 10.99
CA LEU A 307 -0.64 -3.07 11.49
C LEU A 307 -1.29 -3.77 10.28
N HIS A 308 -0.43 -4.31 9.42
CA HIS A 308 -0.81 -4.68 8.08
C HIS A 308 -1.70 -5.92 8.02
N VAL A 309 -2.82 -5.79 7.32
CA VAL A 309 -3.61 -6.90 6.79
C VAL A 309 -3.87 -6.59 5.31
N ALA A 310 -3.43 -7.50 4.45
CA ALA A 310 -3.60 -7.37 3.00
C ALA A 310 -5.09 -7.22 2.65
N ALA A 311 -5.40 -6.45 1.61
CA ALA A 311 -6.77 -6.41 1.10
C ALA A 311 -7.16 -7.75 0.47
N ASP A 312 -6.24 -8.32 -0.30
CA ASP A 312 -6.42 -9.57 -1.03
C ASP A 312 -5.67 -10.70 -0.32
N PHE A 313 -6.40 -11.58 0.35
CA PHE A 313 -5.90 -12.83 0.93
C PHE A 313 -7.06 -13.80 1.16
N ASP A 314 -6.76 -15.09 1.07
CA ASP A 314 -7.76 -16.16 1.13
C ASP A 314 -8.55 -16.13 2.46
N GLY A 315 -9.88 -16.06 2.35
CA GLY A 315 -10.81 -16.02 3.48
C GLY A 315 -10.94 -14.66 4.18
N GLY A 316 -10.23 -13.65 3.68
CA GLY A 316 -10.10 -12.32 4.28
C GLY A 316 -10.96 -11.21 3.68
N GLU A 317 -11.39 -11.40 2.44
CA GLU A 317 -11.90 -10.34 1.56
C GLU A 317 -13.13 -9.63 2.16
N ILE A 318 -14.00 -10.41 2.78
CA ILE A 318 -15.24 -9.92 3.44
C ILE A 318 -14.99 -9.19 4.77
N TYR A 319 -13.80 -9.29 5.35
CA TYR A 319 -13.46 -8.66 6.62
C TYR A 319 -12.60 -7.41 6.46
N ARG A 320 -12.09 -7.12 5.25
CA ARG A 320 -11.12 -6.06 5.07
C ARG A 320 -11.69 -4.67 5.37
N ASN A 321 -12.91 -4.40 4.91
CA ASN A 321 -13.59 -3.15 5.18
C ASN A 321 -13.88 -2.98 6.68
N SER A 322 -14.38 -4.03 7.36
CA SER A 322 -14.66 -3.93 8.80
C SER A 322 -13.37 -3.77 9.61
N PHE A 323 -12.27 -4.38 9.21
CA PHE A 323 -10.96 -4.14 9.84
C PHE A 323 -10.53 -2.67 9.70
N ASP A 324 -10.67 -2.08 8.51
CA ASP A 324 -10.39 -0.67 8.29
C ASP A 324 -11.27 0.23 9.16
N GLN A 325 -12.58 -0.01 9.23
CA GLN A 325 -13.50 0.81 10.03
C GLN A 325 -13.31 0.62 11.55
N ASP A 326 -13.36 -0.62 12.02
CA ASP A 326 -13.51 -0.96 13.44
C ASP A 326 -12.18 -0.97 14.20
N VAL A 327 -11.06 -1.12 13.49
CA VAL A 327 -9.71 -1.15 14.07
C VAL A 327 -8.94 0.10 13.66
N ILE A 328 -8.66 0.26 12.37
CA ILE A 328 -7.69 1.27 11.92
C ILE A 328 -8.27 2.67 12.05
N ARG A 329 -9.36 2.99 11.35
CA ARG A 329 -9.98 4.33 11.32
C ARG A 329 -10.48 4.74 12.69
N LYS A 330 -11.10 3.82 13.44
CA LYS A 330 -11.58 4.08 14.80
C LYS A 330 -10.48 4.55 15.75
N HIS A 331 -9.27 4.00 15.62
CA HIS A 331 -8.17 4.28 16.53
C HIS A 331 -7.02 5.11 15.92
N ALA A 332 -7.09 5.53 14.65
CA ALA A 332 -5.97 6.15 13.93
C ALA A 332 -5.39 7.41 14.59
N LEU A 333 -6.22 8.18 15.31
CA LEU A 333 -5.80 9.34 16.14
C LEU A 333 -6.04 9.10 17.64
N GLY A 334 -6.41 7.88 18.02
CA GLY A 334 -6.76 7.47 19.38
C GLY A 334 -5.61 6.76 20.08
N SER A 335 -5.93 5.64 20.72
CA SER A 335 -5.02 4.82 21.52
C SER A 335 -4.48 3.64 20.72
N TYR A 336 -3.15 3.53 20.62
CA TYR A 336 -2.52 2.38 19.98
C TYR A 336 -2.74 1.05 20.74
N PRO A 337 -2.66 1.01 22.08
CA PRO A 337 -3.02 -0.21 22.83
C PRO A 337 -4.43 -0.70 22.54
N GLU A 338 -5.41 0.20 22.43
CA GLU A 338 -6.78 -0.17 22.05
C GLU A 338 -6.86 -0.68 20.61
N MET A 339 -6.13 -0.06 19.68
CA MET A 339 -6.01 -0.53 18.29
C MET A 339 -5.46 -1.95 18.22
N LEU A 340 -4.35 -2.23 18.92
CA LEU A 340 -3.69 -3.54 18.88
C LEU A 340 -4.56 -4.63 19.52
N VAL A 341 -5.26 -4.31 20.61
CA VAL A 341 -6.26 -5.22 21.21
C VAL A 341 -7.42 -5.47 20.24
N ALA A 342 -7.98 -4.43 19.62
CA ALA A 342 -9.07 -4.57 18.66
C ALA A 342 -8.66 -5.44 17.46
N ALA A 343 -7.45 -5.23 16.93
CA ALA A 343 -6.90 -6.02 15.83
C ALA A 343 -6.76 -7.49 16.20
N ASN A 344 -6.23 -7.78 17.40
CA ASN A 344 -6.03 -9.13 17.93
C ASN A 344 -7.32 -9.87 18.33
N LYS A 345 -8.48 -9.25 18.08
CA LYS A 345 -9.81 -9.85 18.20
C LYS A 345 -10.59 -9.77 16.88
N HIS A 346 -10.04 -9.18 15.83
CA HIS A 346 -10.76 -9.00 14.57
C HIS A 346 -10.54 -10.20 13.64
N PRO A 347 -11.61 -10.79 13.04
CA PRO A 347 -11.48 -11.95 12.16
C PRO A 347 -10.43 -11.81 11.06
N ALA A 348 -10.32 -10.62 10.44
CA ALA A 348 -9.32 -10.34 9.41
C ALA A 348 -7.90 -10.72 9.85
N LEU A 349 -7.41 -10.20 11.00
CA LEU A 349 -6.05 -10.48 11.46
C LEU A 349 -5.89 -11.94 11.94
N LEU A 350 -6.92 -12.47 12.60
CA LEU A 350 -6.89 -13.85 13.10
C LEU A 350 -6.79 -14.88 11.97
N ILE A 351 -7.46 -14.63 10.84
CA ILE A 351 -7.39 -15.50 9.65
C ILE A 351 -6.07 -15.23 8.92
N TYR A 352 -5.72 -13.97 8.68
CA TYR A 352 -4.51 -13.59 7.92
C TYR A 352 -3.23 -14.20 8.51
N LEU A 353 -3.15 -14.32 9.84
CA LEU A 353 -2.00 -14.88 10.54
C LEU A 353 -2.25 -16.29 11.10
N ASN A 354 -3.26 -17.00 10.58
CA ASN A 354 -3.58 -18.40 10.92
C ASN A 354 -3.75 -18.66 12.43
N GLN A 355 -4.23 -17.67 13.18
CA GLN A 355 -4.52 -17.82 14.60
C GLN A 355 -5.72 -18.73 14.85
N THR A 356 -6.64 -18.84 13.88
CA THR A 356 -7.78 -19.76 13.93
C THR A 356 -7.38 -21.23 14.09
N ASP A 357 -6.15 -21.57 13.71
CA ASP A 357 -5.57 -22.92 13.81
C ASP A 357 -4.79 -23.13 15.11
N SER A 358 -4.57 -22.07 15.90
CA SER A 358 -3.76 -22.12 17.12
C SER A 358 -4.54 -22.70 18.30
N ARG A 359 -4.17 -23.91 18.71
CA ARG A 359 -4.79 -24.67 19.82
C ARG A 359 -3.75 -25.16 20.82
N LYS A 360 -4.16 -25.43 22.05
CA LYS A 360 -3.28 -25.83 23.16
C LYS A 360 -2.38 -27.03 22.86
N ASP A 361 -2.81 -27.91 21.96
CA ASP A 361 -2.14 -29.14 21.53
C ASP A 361 -1.50 -29.03 20.13
N ALA A 362 -1.67 -27.90 19.45
CA ALA A 362 -0.98 -27.54 18.20
C ALA A 362 -0.93 -26.02 18.09
N VAL A 363 0.08 -25.43 18.72
CA VAL A 363 0.23 -23.98 18.81
C VAL A 363 0.77 -23.44 17.50
N ASN A 364 0.08 -22.46 16.92
CA ASN A 364 0.60 -21.66 15.80
C ASN A 364 1.22 -20.37 16.37
N GLU A 365 2.50 -20.15 16.05
CA GLU A 365 3.27 -19.01 16.57
C GLU A 365 3.13 -17.74 15.74
N ASN A 366 2.56 -17.80 14.53
CA ASN A 366 2.64 -16.73 13.54
C ASN A 366 2.13 -15.38 14.07
N LEU A 367 0.87 -15.29 14.52
CA LEU A 367 0.34 -14.06 15.10
C LEU A 367 1.14 -13.59 16.33
N ALA A 368 1.59 -14.51 17.18
CA ALA A 368 2.36 -14.15 18.37
C ALA A 368 3.74 -13.58 18.04
N ARG A 369 4.39 -14.11 17.00
CA ARG A 369 5.63 -13.60 16.44
C ARG A 369 5.40 -12.21 15.84
N GLU A 370 4.41 -12.04 14.97
CA GLU A 370 4.11 -10.74 14.36
C GLU A 370 3.73 -9.68 15.40
N ASN A 371 2.98 -10.05 16.43
CA ASN A 371 2.65 -9.15 17.54
C ASN A 371 3.90 -8.62 18.23
N LEU A 372 4.93 -9.44 18.45
CA LEU A 372 6.18 -8.99 19.06
C LEU A 372 7.06 -8.24 18.03
N GLU A 373 7.23 -8.83 16.86
CA GLU A 373 8.21 -8.44 15.86
C GLU A 373 7.79 -7.22 15.03
N LEU A 374 6.60 -7.25 14.43
CA LEU A 374 6.15 -6.27 13.46
C LEU A 374 5.12 -5.28 14.01
N TYR A 375 4.33 -5.69 15.00
CA TYR A 375 3.24 -4.87 15.55
C TYR A 375 3.49 -4.38 16.97
N SER A 376 4.66 -4.62 17.59
CA SER A 376 4.92 -3.97 18.88
C SER A 376 6.39 -3.71 19.16
N VAL A 377 7.12 -4.64 19.77
CA VAL A 377 8.42 -4.35 20.37
C VAL A 377 9.52 -4.21 19.34
N GLY A 378 9.28 -4.65 18.10
CA GLY A 378 10.27 -4.64 17.03
C GLY A 378 11.16 -5.88 17.10
N VAL A 379 11.76 -6.26 15.97
CA VAL A 379 12.78 -7.34 15.86
C VAL A 379 13.86 -7.23 16.93
N ASP A 380 14.38 -6.01 17.14
CA ASP A 380 15.40 -5.72 18.17
C ASP A 380 14.80 -5.40 19.55
N GLY A 381 13.56 -5.83 19.79
CA GLY A 381 12.78 -5.53 20.98
C GLY A 381 13.26 -6.25 22.25
N GLY A 382 14.22 -7.18 22.12
CA GLY A 382 14.82 -7.94 23.21
C GLY A 382 14.02 -9.17 23.64
N TYR A 383 13.04 -9.60 22.85
CA TYR A 383 12.34 -10.88 23.07
C TYR A 383 13.19 -12.05 22.57
N THR A 384 12.88 -13.24 23.07
CA THR A 384 13.51 -14.49 22.68
C THR A 384 12.51 -15.42 21.99
N GLU A 385 13.00 -16.46 21.33
CA GLU A 385 12.14 -17.52 20.77
C GLU A 385 11.25 -18.17 21.85
N LYS A 386 11.72 -18.22 23.10
CA LYS A 386 10.91 -18.68 24.24
C LYS A 386 9.72 -17.73 24.50
N ASP A 387 9.92 -16.42 24.38
CA ASP A 387 8.85 -15.44 24.54
C ASP A 387 7.79 -15.60 23.45
N VAL A 388 8.19 -15.84 22.20
CA VAL A 388 7.27 -16.13 21.08
C VAL A 388 6.41 -17.35 21.39
N ARG A 389 7.02 -18.46 21.79
CA ARG A 389 6.30 -19.69 22.18
C ARG A 389 5.30 -19.44 23.31
N GLN A 390 5.72 -18.75 24.37
CA GLN A 390 4.86 -18.47 25.52
C GLN A 390 3.72 -17.52 25.14
N ALA A 391 3.96 -16.54 24.27
CA ALA A 391 2.93 -15.65 23.73
C ALA A 391 1.94 -16.39 22.84
N ALA A 392 2.41 -17.32 22.02
CA ALA A 392 1.57 -18.16 21.16
C ALA A 392 0.68 -19.08 22.00
N MET A 393 1.25 -19.73 23.01
CA MET A 393 0.50 -20.53 23.97
C MET A 393 -0.58 -19.70 24.67
N LEU A 394 -0.24 -18.51 25.19
CA LEU A 394 -1.20 -17.62 25.83
C LEU A 394 -2.36 -17.24 24.89
N GLN A 395 -2.09 -16.99 23.61
CA GLN A 395 -3.10 -16.53 22.65
C GLN A 395 -4.02 -17.63 22.10
N THR A 396 -3.71 -18.91 22.34
CA THR A 396 -4.58 -20.04 21.94
C THR A 396 -6.03 -19.86 22.44
N GLY A 397 -6.99 -20.40 21.71
CA GLY A 397 -8.42 -20.24 22.02
C GLY A 397 -9.07 -19.02 21.36
N ARG A 398 -8.33 -18.02 20.91
CA ARG A 398 -8.88 -16.98 20.03
C ARG A 398 -9.12 -17.53 18.63
N GLY A 399 -10.32 -17.33 18.10
CA GLY A 399 -10.66 -17.76 16.75
C GLY A 399 -11.90 -17.08 16.18
N VAL A 400 -12.45 -17.69 15.13
CA VAL A 400 -13.60 -17.18 14.39
C VAL A 400 -14.68 -18.27 14.32
N ALA A 401 -15.93 -17.91 14.61
CA ALA A 401 -17.12 -18.74 14.41
C ALA A 401 -18.24 -17.90 13.80
N ASP A 402 -18.98 -18.44 12.84
CA ASP A 402 -20.08 -17.74 12.16
C ASP A 402 -19.71 -16.34 11.62
N GLY A 403 -18.46 -16.23 11.18
CA GLY A 403 -17.85 -14.98 10.70
C GLY A 403 -17.62 -13.91 11.75
N ARG A 404 -17.60 -14.26 13.03
CA ARG A 404 -17.35 -13.34 14.15
C ARG A 404 -16.29 -13.90 15.08
N TYR A 405 -15.65 -13.00 15.83
CA TYR A 405 -14.74 -13.37 16.90
C TYR A 405 -15.42 -14.29 17.91
N ARG A 406 -14.72 -15.37 18.29
CA ARG A 406 -15.13 -16.26 19.37
C ARG A 406 -13.91 -16.77 20.13
N PHE A 407 -14.04 -16.83 21.46
CA PHE A 407 -13.08 -17.51 22.30
C PHE A 407 -13.53 -18.97 22.54
N PHE A 408 -12.62 -19.92 22.33
CA PHE A 408 -12.81 -21.36 22.43
C PHE A 408 -12.02 -21.90 23.63
N PRO A 409 -12.65 -22.00 24.82
CA PRO A 409 -11.95 -22.40 26.06
C PRO A 409 -11.31 -23.79 25.95
N GLU A 410 -11.91 -24.70 25.18
CA GLU A 410 -11.41 -26.05 24.97
C GLU A 410 -10.08 -26.09 24.21
N ARG A 411 -9.80 -25.05 23.42
CA ARG A 411 -8.55 -24.88 22.65
C ARG A 411 -7.50 -24.05 23.39
N HIS A 412 -7.84 -23.43 24.52
CA HIS A 412 -6.93 -22.55 25.25
C HIS A 412 -5.93 -23.33 26.11
N TYR A 413 -4.67 -22.92 26.06
CA TYR A 413 -3.60 -23.40 26.92
C TYR A 413 -3.75 -22.82 28.32
N VAL A 414 -3.63 -23.68 29.32
CA VAL A 414 -3.64 -23.31 30.74
C VAL A 414 -2.28 -23.69 31.33
N GLY A 415 -1.62 -22.73 31.96
CA GLY A 415 -0.31 -22.90 32.56
C GLY A 415 0.46 -21.59 32.64
N LYS A 416 1.35 -21.47 33.62
CA LYS A 416 2.10 -20.23 33.89
C LYS A 416 2.86 -19.77 32.64
N VAL A 417 2.71 -18.49 32.32
CA VAL A 417 3.44 -17.84 31.23
C VAL A 417 4.38 -16.76 31.76
N LYS A 418 5.51 -16.60 31.07
CA LYS A 418 6.43 -15.47 31.23
C LYS A 418 6.90 -15.04 29.84
N ILE A 419 6.59 -13.79 29.49
CA ILE A 419 6.85 -13.21 28.17
C ILE A 419 7.45 -11.82 28.43
N LEU A 420 8.73 -11.62 28.14
CA LEU A 420 9.46 -10.42 28.56
C LEU A 420 9.28 -10.17 30.08
N GLY A 421 8.71 -9.02 30.46
CA GLY A 421 8.34 -8.66 31.83
C GLY A 421 6.91 -9.03 32.23
N PHE A 422 6.07 -9.53 31.32
CA PHE A 422 4.74 -10.00 31.63
C PHE A 422 4.79 -11.41 32.24
N SER A 423 4.16 -11.62 33.39
CA SER A 423 3.99 -12.96 33.97
C SER A 423 2.58 -13.12 34.52
N HIS A 424 1.98 -14.27 34.24
CA HIS A 424 0.63 -14.59 34.66
C HIS A 424 0.49 -16.10 34.92
N ALA A 425 -0.34 -16.49 35.89
CA ALA A 425 -0.56 -17.91 36.19
C ALA A 425 -1.31 -18.67 35.09
N ASN A 426 -2.16 -17.93 34.36
CA ASN A 426 -2.98 -18.41 33.23
C ASN A 426 -3.63 -19.76 33.54
N ASN A 427 -4.34 -19.81 34.67
CA ASN A 427 -4.86 -21.02 35.31
C ASN A 427 -6.39 -21.15 35.23
N SER A 428 -7.05 -20.38 34.35
CA SER A 428 -8.51 -20.35 34.20
C SER A 428 -8.95 -20.85 32.83
N THR A 429 -9.99 -21.67 32.80
CA THR A 429 -10.69 -22.08 31.57
C THR A 429 -11.95 -21.25 31.30
N ASP A 430 -12.33 -20.34 32.21
CA ASP A 430 -13.44 -19.41 31.96
C ASP A 430 -13.12 -18.52 30.74
N PRO A 431 -13.98 -18.50 29.70
CA PRO A 431 -13.71 -17.75 28.47
C PRO A 431 -13.45 -16.26 28.68
N LYS A 432 -14.17 -15.62 29.59
CA LYS A 432 -14.04 -14.17 29.82
C LYS A 432 -12.75 -13.85 30.56
N VAL A 433 -12.40 -14.67 31.55
CA VAL A 433 -11.15 -14.50 32.31
C VAL A 433 -9.95 -14.78 31.42
N ALA A 434 -9.93 -15.90 30.70
CA ALA A 434 -8.83 -16.28 29.82
C ALA A 434 -8.60 -15.24 28.71
N ASP A 435 -9.66 -14.83 28.00
CA ASP A 435 -9.53 -13.84 26.93
C ASP A 435 -9.04 -12.47 27.46
N LYS A 436 -9.47 -12.07 28.66
CA LYS A 436 -9.03 -10.83 29.29
C LYS A 436 -7.54 -10.83 29.64
N VAL A 437 -6.97 -11.98 30.02
CA VAL A 437 -5.52 -12.10 30.26
C VAL A 437 -4.74 -11.87 28.97
N ILE A 438 -5.26 -12.36 27.84
CA ILE A 438 -4.65 -12.10 26.53
C ILE A 438 -4.75 -10.60 26.20
N ASP A 439 -5.89 -9.95 26.43
CA ASP A 439 -6.03 -8.49 26.26
C ASP A 439 -5.03 -7.70 27.14
N GLN A 440 -4.77 -8.14 28.37
CA GLN A 440 -3.76 -7.55 29.25
C GLN A 440 -2.34 -7.72 28.71
N TYR A 441 -2.01 -8.89 28.15
CA TYR A 441 -0.72 -9.13 27.50
C TYR A 441 -0.53 -8.26 26.26
N ILE A 442 -1.54 -8.18 25.39
CA ILE A 442 -1.49 -7.33 24.18
C ILE A 442 -1.35 -5.84 24.56
N THR A 443 -2.06 -5.40 25.60
CA THR A 443 -1.92 -4.04 26.14
C THR A 443 -0.51 -3.80 26.72
N TYR A 444 0.06 -4.80 27.41
CA TYR A 444 1.42 -4.72 27.97
C TYR A 444 2.46 -4.53 26.86
N ILE A 445 2.44 -5.32 25.80
CA ILE A 445 3.40 -5.16 24.69
C ILE A 445 3.17 -3.85 23.94
N ALA A 446 1.93 -3.40 23.74
CA ALA A 446 1.63 -2.11 23.12
C ALA A 446 2.19 -0.90 23.90
N LEU A 447 2.34 -1.04 25.22
CA LEU A 447 2.89 -0.01 26.11
C LEU A 447 4.38 -0.19 26.42
N HIS A 448 5.02 -1.22 25.87
CA HIS A 448 6.43 -1.50 26.11
C HIS A 448 7.32 -0.37 25.59
N ALA A 449 8.45 -0.13 26.26
CA ALA A 449 9.38 0.94 25.89
C ALA A 449 9.92 0.78 24.46
N SER A 450 10.14 -0.46 24.01
CA SER A 450 10.55 -0.72 22.62
C SER A 450 9.43 -0.39 21.63
N THR A 451 8.16 -0.62 21.97
CA THR A 451 7.02 -0.23 21.12
C THR A 451 6.85 1.27 21.04
N ALA A 452 7.02 1.98 22.16
CA ALA A 452 7.03 3.44 22.16
C ALA A 452 8.10 3.99 21.22
N ARG A 453 9.31 3.41 21.22
CA ARG A 453 10.39 3.77 20.29
C ARG A 453 10.06 3.37 18.85
N TYR A 454 9.51 2.19 18.62
CA TYR A 454 9.22 1.71 17.27
C TYR A 454 8.13 2.55 16.59
N VAL A 455 7.00 2.79 17.26
CA VAL A 455 5.94 3.68 16.77
C VAL A 455 6.48 5.11 16.56
N ALA A 456 7.28 5.62 17.49
CA ALA A 456 7.89 6.95 17.36
C ALA A 456 8.84 7.06 16.17
N SER A 457 9.69 6.05 15.95
CA SER A 457 10.59 5.97 14.79
C SER A 457 9.79 5.94 13.49
N SER A 458 8.77 5.08 13.38
CA SER A 458 7.96 4.98 12.16
C SER A 458 7.20 6.27 11.85
N LEU A 459 6.65 6.95 12.86
CA LEU A 459 6.02 8.26 12.67
C LEU A 459 7.02 9.34 12.25
N ALA A 460 8.21 9.36 12.88
CA ALA A 460 9.26 10.30 12.50
C ALA A 460 9.75 10.04 11.07
N THR A 461 9.87 8.78 10.65
CA THR A 461 10.17 8.37 9.28
C THR A 461 9.12 8.85 8.28
N ARG A 462 7.84 8.72 8.63
CA ARG A 462 6.70 9.15 7.80
C ARG A 462 6.65 10.67 7.59
N PHE A 463 6.86 11.44 8.67
CA PHE A 463 6.61 12.88 8.65
C PHE A 463 7.87 13.74 8.52
N VAL A 464 9.07 13.25 8.85
CA VAL A 464 10.29 14.06 8.92
C VAL A 464 11.27 13.67 7.80
N SER A 465 11.93 12.53 7.91
CA SER A 465 12.96 12.07 6.95
C SER A 465 13.13 10.56 7.05
N ASP A 466 13.74 9.93 6.05
CA ASP A 466 14.05 8.49 6.09
C ASP A 466 15.04 8.10 7.21
N THR A 467 15.74 9.09 7.78
CA THR A 467 16.60 8.93 8.94
C THR A 467 16.33 10.00 9.99
N PRO A 468 15.25 9.84 10.77
CA PRO A 468 14.92 10.81 11.78
C PRO A 468 16.00 10.84 12.89
N PRO A 469 16.33 12.00 13.46
CA PRO A 469 17.29 12.09 14.55
C PRO A 469 16.83 11.31 15.77
N LYS A 470 17.76 10.58 16.40
CA LYS A 470 17.49 9.83 17.64
C LYS A 470 16.84 10.71 18.72
N SER A 471 17.28 11.96 18.86
CA SER A 471 16.72 12.91 19.83
C SER A 471 15.24 13.21 19.60
N LEU A 472 14.78 13.25 18.34
CA LEU A 472 13.37 13.40 18.02
C LEU A 472 12.61 12.12 18.40
N VAL A 473 13.10 10.96 17.98
CA VAL A 473 12.49 9.66 18.30
C VAL A 473 12.34 9.49 19.82
N ASP A 474 13.38 9.80 20.60
CA ASP A 474 13.35 9.70 22.05
C ASP A 474 12.27 10.60 22.67
N ARG A 475 12.07 11.83 22.15
CA ARG A 475 11.01 12.73 22.62
C ARG A 475 9.62 12.23 22.27
N LEU A 476 9.44 11.70 21.06
CA LEU A 476 8.16 11.13 20.62
C LEU A 476 7.83 9.86 21.42
N ALA A 477 8.81 8.99 21.66
CA ALA A 477 8.66 7.81 22.51
C ALA A 477 8.30 8.20 23.94
N LYS A 478 8.94 9.24 24.49
CA LYS A 478 8.57 9.78 25.81
C LYS A 478 7.13 10.31 25.82
N ALA A 479 6.70 11.02 24.78
CA ALA A 479 5.32 11.50 24.66
C ALA A 479 4.34 10.32 24.60
N TYR A 480 4.66 9.27 23.84
CA TYR A 480 3.87 8.05 23.75
C TYR A 480 3.73 7.38 25.11
N THR A 481 4.84 7.12 25.82
CA THR A 481 4.84 6.47 27.14
C THR A 481 4.09 7.30 28.18
N THR A 482 4.35 8.61 28.24
CA THR A 482 3.68 9.53 29.19
C THR A 482 2.17 9.53 28.99
N ASN A 483 1.72 9.48 27.75
CA ASN A 483 0.31 9.50 27.38
C ASN A 483 -0.27 8.10 27.16
N LYS A 484 0.37 7.05 27.65
CA LYS A 484 -0.12 5.66 27.60
C LYS A 484 -0.56 5.22 26.19
N GLY A 485 0.24 5.58 25.19
CA GLY A 485 0.02 5.19 23.80
C GLY A 485 -1.02 5.99 23.02
N GLN A 486 -1.47 7.14 23.55
CA GLN A 486 -2.33 8.05 22.79
C GLN A 486 -1.55 8.77 21.68
N ILE A 487 -2.09 8.77 20.47
CA ILE A 487 -1.40 9.22 19.25
C ILE A 487 -1.45 10.75 19.06
N ARG A 488 -2.56 11.41 19.39
CA ARG A 488 -2.67 12.87 19.29
C ARG A 488 -1.56 13.64 20.03
N PRO A 489 -1.21 13.30 21.29
CA PRO A 489 -0.08 13.94 21.97
C PRO A 489 1.29 13.73 21.28
N VAL A 490 1.49 12.55 20.68
CA VAL A 490 2.73 12.25 19.92
C VAL A 490 2.80 13.13 18.67
N LEU A 491 1.71 13.23 17.91
CA LEU A 491 1.63 14.11 16.73
C LEU A 491 1.78 15.59 17.10
N ALA A 492 1.17 16.04 18.21
CA ALA A 492 1.35 17.41 18.70
C ALA A 492 2.83 17.71 19.04
N THR A 493 3.53 16.75 19.65
CA THR A 493 4.97 16.86 19.92
C THR A 493 5.78 16.90 18.62
N LEU A 494 5.42 16.07 17.63
CA LEU A 494 6.07 16.01 16.33
C LEU A 494 5.95 17.34 15.58
N PHE A 495 4.73 17.88 15.43
CA PHE A 495 4.50 19.13 14.70
C PHE A 495 5.03 20.36 15.44
N SER A 496 5.26 20.26 16.75
CA SER A 496 5.91 21.30 17.56
C SER A 496 7.44 21.16 17.61
N SER A 497 8.04 20.23 16.87
CA SER A 497 9.49 20.03 16.82
C SER A 497 10.14 20.83 15.68
N SER A 498 11.34 21.39 15.92
CA SER A 498 12.13 22.01 14.84
C SER A 498 12.47 21.05 13.72
N GLU A 499 12.70 19.77 14.03
CA GLU A 499 13.10 18.76 13.05
C GLU A 499 12.04 18.57 11.97
N PHE A 500 10.75 18.60 12.34
CA PHE A 500 9.66 18.59 11.37
C PHE A 500 9.77 19.78 10.40
N TRP A 501 9.93 21.00 10.90
CA TRP A 501 9.98 22.20 10.05
C TRP A 501 11.27 22.34 9.24
N ALA A 502 12.37 21.75 9.71
CA ALA A 502 13.66 21.78 9.02
C ALA A 502 13.74 20.76 7.87
N SER A 503 12.84 19.76 7.80
CA SER A 503 12.95 18.62 6.88
C SER A 503 12.36 18.85 5.49
N VAL A 504 12.29 20.09 5.02
CA VAL A 504 11.72 20.44 3.72
C VAL A 504 12.41 19.68 2.58
N GLY A 505 11.64 18.86 1.86
CA GLY A 505 12.13 18.05 0.73
C GLY A 505 12.99 16.85 1.13
N GLN A 506 12.96 16.42 2.39
CA GLN A 506 13.69 15.24 2.87
C GLN A 506 12.91 13.92 2.69
N LYS A 507 11.80 13.93 1.94
CA LYS A 507 11.03 12.74 1.58
C LYS A 507 10.68 12.77 0.10
N VAL A 508 10.61 11.59 -0.48
CA VAL A 508 10.07 11.35 -1.82
C VAL A 508 8.65 10.81 -1.67
N ARG A 509 7.74 11.22 -2.55
CA ARG A 509 6.42 10.62 -2.67
C ARG A 509 6.55 9.19 -3.16
N ARG A 510 5.97 8.25 -2.42
CA ARG A 510 5.81 6.86 -2.88
C ARG A 510 4.87 6.83 -4.10
N PRO A 511 4.86 5.79 -4.96
CA PRO A 511 4.11 5.80 -6.21
C PRO A 511 2.63 6.14 -6.05
N MET A 512 1.97 5.58 -5.03
CA MET A 512 0.59 5.90 -4.69
C MET A 512 0.42 7.38 -4.30
N GLU A 513 1.31 7.93 -3.47
CA GLU A 513 1.30 9.34 -3.05
C GLU A 513 1.52 10.28 -4.23
N TYR A 514 2.40 9.92 -5.17
CA TYR A 514 2.65 10.68 -6.39
C TYR A 514 1.38 10.74 -7.26
N LEU A 515 0.71 9.59 -7.47
CA LEU A 515 -0.53 9.55 -8.22
C LEU A 515 -1.61 10.39 -7.55
N VAL A 516 -1.89 10.16 -6.26
CA VAL A 516 -2.91 10.94 -5.54
C VAL A 516 -2.59 12.44 -5.57
N ALA A 517 -1.32 12.82 -5.34
CA ALA A 517 -0.89 14.22 -5.45
C ALA A 517 -1.14 14.79 -6.85
N THR A 518 -0.95 13.99 -7.89
CA THR A 518 -1.21 14.39 -9.29
C THR A 518 -2.69 14.63 -9.55
N TYR A 519 -3.58 13.70 -9.15
CA TYR A 519 -5.03 13.89 -9.26
C TYR A 519 -5.49 15.14 -8.51
N ARG A 520 -4.95 15.37 -7.31
CA ARG A 520 -5.24 16.55 -6.48
C ARG A 520 -4.72 17.84 -7.09
N SER A 521 -3.48 17.87 -7.58
CA SER A 521 -2.88 19.02 -8.23
C SER A 521 -3.60 19.38 -9.53
N LEU A 522 -4.03 18.40 -10.32
CA LEU A 522 -4.81 18.66 -11.55
C LEU A 522 -6.26 19.07 -11.27
N GLY A 523 -6.75 18.87 -10.04
CA GLY A 523 -8.13 19.19 -9.67
C GLY A 523 -9.14 18.26 -10.32
N VAL A 524 -8.79 16.97 -10.46
CA VAL A 524 -9.70 15.95 -10.97
C VAL A 524 -10.90 15.84 -10.03
N GLY A 525 -12.11 15.92 -10.57
CA GLY A 525 -13.36 15.83 -9.82
C GLY A 525 -14.00 14.44 -9.91
N PRO A 526 -14.79 14.03 -8.91
CA PRO A 526 -15.34 12.66 -8.82
C PRO A 526 -16.56 12.42 -9.73
N GLU A 527 -17.01 13.43 -10.48
CA GLU A 527 -18.12 13.31 -11.43
C GLU A 527 -17.62 12.86 -12.79
N ALA A 528 -18.42 12.10 -13.53
CA ALA A 528 -18.10 11.71 -14.89
C ALA A 528 -18.04 12.93 -15.82
N SER A 529 -17.12 12.89 -16.79
CA SER A 529 -17.12 13.83 -17.90
C SER A 529 -18.32 13.61 -18.81
N ALA A 530 -18.76 14.67 -19.50
CA ALA A 530 -19.88 14.62 -20.41
C ALA A 530 -19.69 13.55 -21.51
N GLY A 531 -20.76 12.80 -21.79
CA GLY A 531 -20.76 11.75 -22.81
C GLY A 531 -20.04 10.45 -22.42
N PHE A 532 -19.76 10.23 -21.14
CA PHE A 532 -19.35 8.91 -20.66
C PHE A 532 -20.56 7.97 -20.62
N ASP A 533 -20.53 6.93 -21.45
CA ASP A 533 -21.46 5.79 -21.41
C ASP A 533 -20.63 4.56 -21.01
N GLY A 534 -20.69 4.19 -19.73
CA GLY A 534 -19.92 3.08 -19.16
C GLY A 534 -20.56 1.71 -19.45
N ASP A 535 -20.01 0.65 -18.88
CA ASP A 535 -20.52 -0.73 -19.05
C ASP A 535 -21.87 -1.03 -18.36
N LYS A 536 -22.47 -0.04 -17.69
CA LYS A 536 -23.70 -0.12 -16.87
C LYS A 536 -23.67 -1.11 -15.70
N ARG A 537 -22.57 -1.85 -15.51
CA ARG A 537 -22.39 -2.79 -14.38
C ARG A 537 -22.02 -2.04 -13.10
N ARG A 538 -21.16 -1.02 -13.23
CA ARG A 538 -20.72 -0.17 -12.12
C ARG A 538 -20.95 1.31 -12.43
N THR A 539 -21.04 2.13 -11.40
CA THR A 539 -21.11 3.60 -11.60
C THR A 539 -19.81 4.12 -12.22
N PRO A 540 -19.84 5.27 -12.93
CA PRO A 540 -18.63 5.88 -13.46
C PRO A 540 -17.56 6.14 -12.39
N PHE A 541 -17.99 6.50 -11.18
CA PHE A 541 -17.10 6.73 -10.04
C PHE A 541 -16.34 5.46 -9.64
N ALA A 542 -17.05 4.34 -9.49
CA ALA A 542 -16.46 3.04 -9.18
C ALA A 542 -15.54 2.53 -10.30
N GLN A 543 -15.92 2.74 -11.57
CA GLN A 543 -15.07 2.38 -12.72
C GLN A 543 -13.78 3.23 -12.76
N GLY A 544 -13.88 4.53 -12.50
CA GLY A 544 -12.73 5.43 -12.46
C GLY A 544 -11.76 5.04 -11.34
N LEU A 545 -12.28 4.73 -10.15
CA LEU A 545 -11.45 4.28 -9.03
C LEU A 545 -10.72 2.98 -9.34
N ARG A 546 -11.39 2.05 -10.01
CA ARG A 546 -10.75 0.80 -10.45
C ARG A 546 -9.56 1.04 -11.37
N GLN A 547 -9.67 1.98 -12.30
CA GLN A 547 -8.55 2.35 -13.18
C GLN A 547 -7.39 2.98 -12.39
N VAL A 548 -7.68 3.80 -11.37
CA VAL A 548 -6.62 4.34 -10.50
C VAL A 548 -5.95 3.21 -9.73
N GLN A 549 -6.74 2.28 -9.18
CA GLN A 549 -6.24 1.11 -8.46
C GLN A 549 -5.34 0.23 -9.36
N ASP A 550 -5.78 -0.06 -10.58
CA ASP A 550 -5.02 -0.87 -11.54
C ASP A 550 -3.69 -0.19 -11.87
N LYS A 551 -3.70 1.15 -12.07
CA LYS A 551 -2.47 1.91 -12.29
C LYS A 551 -1.54 1.90 -11.07
N MET A 552 -2.08 2.01 -9.86
CA MET A 552 -1.30 1.89 -8.63
C MET A 552 -0.66 0.49 -8.49
N ARG A 553 -1.38 -0.55 -8.90
CA ARG A 553 -0.88 -1.93 -8.94
C ARG A 553 0.26 -2.09 -9.96
N GLU A 554 0.14 -1.52 -11.15
CA GLU A 554 1.22 -1.49 -12.15
C GLU A 554 2.49 -0.81 -11.60
N LEU A 555 2.34 0.26 -10.83
CA LEU A 555 3.44 0.96 -10.19
C LEU A 555 4.00 0.25 -8.94
N GLY A 556 3.45 -0.90 -8.56
CA GLY A 556 3.90 -1.73 -7.45
C GLY A 556 3.42 -1.27 -6.07
N GLN A 557 2.55 -0.26 -5.98
CA GLN A 557 2.04 0.24 -4.71
C GLN A 557 0.58 0.72 -4.82
N TYR A 558 -0.34 0.00 -4.20
CA TYR A 558 -1.73 0.40 -3.97
C TYR A 558 -2.09 0.23 -2.49
N PRO A 559 -3.11 0.93 -1.97
CA PRO A 559 -3.50 0.80 -0.56
C PRO A 559 -3.73 -0.65 -0.16
N MET A 560 -3.10 -1.07 0.94
CA MET A 560 -3.30 -2.41 1.53
C MET A 560 -2.91 -3.56 0.60
N GLY A 561 -2.07 -3.30 -0.41
CA GLY A 561 -1.72 -4.24 -1.46
C GLY A 561 -0.48 -5.11 -1.23
N LYS A 562 0.23 -4.92 -0.12
CA LYS A 562 1.39 -5.72 0.24
C LYS A 562 0.91 -7.13 0.62
N PRO A 563 1.53 -8.22 0.11
CA PRO A 563 1.12 -9.57 0.49
C PRO A 563 1.51 -9.99 1.91
N THR A 564 2.60 -9.44 2.44
CA THR A 564 3.22 -9.83 3.72
C THR A 564 2.90 -8.83 4.84
N PRO A 565 2.89 -9.28 6.12
CA PRO A 565 2.44 -8.49 7.28
C PRO A 565 3.34 -7.30 7.64
N ASP A 566 4.50 -7.16 7.01
CA ASP A 566 5.39 -6.01 7.14
C ASP A 566 4.86 -4.76 6.42
N GLY A 567 3.88 -4.85 5.52
CA GLY A 567 3.39 -3.67 4.80
C GLY A 567 4.41 -3.11 3.80
N TYR A 568 4.29 -1.83 3.43
CA TYR A 568 5.18 -1.15 2.47
C TYR A 568 6.30 -0.34 3.14
N ALA A 569 7.47 -0.36 2.48
CA ALA A 569 8.60 0.48 2.88
C ALA A 569 8.26 1.97 2.80
N ASP A 570 8.64 2.71 3.83
CA ASP A 570 8.50 4.17 3.88
C ASP A 570 9.86 4.86 3.82
N VAL A 571 10.68 4.44 2.85
CA VAL A 571 11.97 5.05 2.53
C VAL A 571 12.12 5.20 1.03
N TYR A 572 12.80 6.25 0.60
CA TYR A 572 12.83 6.63 -0.82
C TYR A 572 13.45 5.53 -1.72
N VAL A 573 14.44 4.77 -1.25
CA VAL A 573 15.18 3.79 -2.08
C VAL A 573 14.30 2.68 -2.62
N ALA A 574 13.23 2.33 -1.90
CA ALA A 574 12.28 1.31 -2.31
C ALA A 574 11.45 1.75 -3.54
N TRP A 575 11.45 3.05 -3.87
CA TRP A 575 10.49 3.65 -4.79
C TRP A 575 11.10 4.45 -5.94
N THR A 576 12.41 4.64 -5.97
CA THR A 576 13.09 5.47 -7.00
C THR A 576 13.62 4.67 -8.18
N SER A 577 12.92 3.62 -8.61
CA SER A 577 13.27 2.93 -9.86
C SER A 577 12.93 3.81 -11.06
N ALA A 578 13.78 3.79 -12.10
CA ALA A 578 13.55 4.60 -13.30
C ALA A 578 12.21 4.26 -13.99
N GLY A 579 11.86 2.97 -14.07
CA GLY A 579 10.61 2.50 -14.66
C GLY A 579 9.38 3.04 -13.93
N THR A 580 9.33 2.86 -12.60
CA THR A 580 8.23 3.35 -11.76
C THR A 580 8.04 4.86 -11.89
N MET A 581 9.13 5.64 -11.94
CA MET A 581 9.05 7.09 -12.11
C MET A 581 8.52 7.49 -13.49
N VAL A 582 9.05 6.88 -14.56
CA VAL A 582 8.61 7.16 -15.94
C VAL A 582 7.14 6.83 -16.12
N ASP A 583 6.66 5.71 -15.58
CA ASP A 583 5.26 5.32 -15.68
C ASP A 583 4.34 6.25 -14.88
N GLY A 584 4.78 6.75 -13.73
CA GLY A 584 4.09 7.84 -13.04
C GLY A 584 4.03 9.12 -13.87
N TRP A 585 5.11 9.47 -14.57
CA TRP A 585 5.11 10.64 -15.48
C TRP A 585 4.22 10.44 -16.70
N ASN A 586 4.11 9.21 -17.22
CA ASN A 586 3.17 8.85 -18.29
C ASN A 586 1.73 9.05 -17.82
N GLU A 587 1.37 8.52 -16.64
CA GLU A 587 0.04 8.70 -16.06
C GLU A 587 -0.30 10.19 -15.84
N ALA A 588 0.65 11.01 -15.38
CA ALA A 588 0.42 12.45 -15.28
C ALA A 588 0.09 13.09 -16.64
N GLY A 589 0.73 12.62 -17.72
CA GLY A 589 0.43 13.03 -19.09
C GLY A 589 -1.00 12.65 -19.51
N ASP A 590 -1.40 11.41 -19.24
CA ASP A 590 -2.75 10.91 -19.59
C ASP A 590 -3.86 11.67 -18.84
N LEU A 591 -3.62 12.03 -17.59
CA LEU A 591 -4.55 12.84 -16.79
C LEU A 591 -4.67 14.28 -17.30
N ILE A 592 -3.56 14.87 -17.76
CA ILE A 592 -3.55 16.20 -18.39
C ILE A 592 -4.29 16.17 -19.72
N ALA A 593 -4.08 15.13 -20.52
CA ALA A 593 -4.72 14.97 -21.82
C ALA A 593 -6.23 14.71 -21.72
N ALA A 594 -6.72 14.33 -20.53
CA ALA A 594 -8.13 14.09 -20.24
C ALA A 594 -8.79 13.04 -21.16
N TYR A 595 -8.04 11.98 -21.51
CA TYR A 595 -8.56 10.88 -22.32
C TYR A 595 -9.59 10.02 -21.59
N ARG A 596 -9.47 9.93 -20.25
CA ARG A 596 -10.43 9.24 -19.40
C ARG A 596 -11.66 10.12 -19.17
N LYS A 597 -12.82 9.49 -18.98
CA LYS A 597 -14.12 10.18 -18.85
C LYS A 597 -14.93 9.79 -17.61
N GLN A 598 -14.42 8.83 -16.83
CA GLN A 598 -14.99 8.35 -15.57
C GLN A 598 -15.01 9.45 -14.51
N PHE A 599 -14.08 10.39 -14.62
CA PHE A 599 -13.96 11.59 -13.79
C PHE A 599 -14.01 12.86 -14.63
N THR A 600 -13.98 14.01 -13.95
CA THR A 600 -13.95 15.34 -14.56
C THR A 600 -12.53 15.87 -14.49
N TYR A 601 -12.01 16.31 -15.62
CA TYR A 601 -10.63 16.74 -15.76
C TYR A 601 -10.57 18.23 -16.13
N VAL A 602 -9.62 18.96 -15.55
CA VAL A 602 -9.35 20.34 -15.95
C VAL A 602 -8.58 20.31 -17.26
N ARG A 603 -9.17 20.87 -18.33
CA ARG A 603 -8.48 20.99 -19.62
C ARG A 603 -7.16 21.75 -19.45
N PRO A 604 -6.08 21.39 -20.16
CA PRO A 604 -4.77 22.01 -20.02
C PRO A 604 -4.82 23.55 -20.08
N GLU A 605 -5.57 24.11 -21.04
CA GLU A 605 -5.72 25.56 -21.27
C GLU A 605 -6.45 26.29 -20.14
N LYS A 606 -7.06 25.54 -19.22
CA LYS A 606 -7.78 26.04 -18.04
C LYS A 606 -7.00 25.83 -16.74
N LEU A 607 -5.83 25.20 -16.79
CA LEU A 607 -4.97 25.06 -15.60
C LEU A 607 -4.58 26.43 -15.05
N VAL A 608 -4.29 27.39 -15.94
CA VAL A 608 -4.05 28.79 -15.57
C VAL A 608 -5.26 29.64 -15.94
N ALA A 609 -5.96 30.16 -14.92
CA ALA A 609 -7.20 30.92 -15.13
C ALA A 609 -7.01 32.19 -15.97
N LYS A 610 -5.84 32.83 -15.87
CA LYS A 610 -5.45 34.03 -16.65
C LYS A 610 -4.11 33.77 -17.35
N PRO A 611 -4.12 33.14 -18.54
CA PRO A 611 -2.90 32.79 -19.27
C PRO A 611 -2.02 34.03 -19.55
N PRO A 612 -0.75 34.04 -19.13
CA PRO A 612 0.18 35.11 -19.48
C PRO A 612 0.55 35.08 -20.96
N ALA A 613 0.94 36.24 -21.51
CA ALA A 613 1.27 36.38 -22.94
C ALA A 613 2.69 35.88 -23.30
N THR A 614 3.56 35.60 -22.33
CA THR A 614 4.93 35.14 -22.56
C THR A 614 5.16 33.75 -21.97
N ALA A 615 5.96 32.94 -22.66
CA ALA A 615 6.26 31.57 -22.27
C ALA A 615 6.81 31.46 -20.84
N GLY A 616 7.73 32.36 -20.46
CA GLY A 616 8.34 32.36 -19.14
C GLY A 616 7.35 32.67 -18.01
N ALA A 617 6.48 33.67 -18.20
CA ALA A 617 5.44 34.01 -17.23
C ALA A 617 4.38 32.90 -17.14
N TYR A 618 4.09 32.24 -18.26
CA TYR A 618 3.16 31.11 -18.29
C TYR A 618 3.72 29.91 -17.51
N VAL A 619 5.01 29.56 -17.68
CA VAL A 619 5.66 28.51 -16.87
C VAL A 619 5.62 28.87 -15.37
N ASP A 620 5.83 30.13 -14.99
CA ASP A 620 5.68 30.56 -13.59
C ASP A 620 4.25 30.34 -13.06
N ALA A 621 3.23 30.67 -13.87
CA ALA A 621 1.84 30.48 -13.49
C ALA A 621 1.47 28.99 -13.36
N LEU A 622 1.95 28.14 -14.27
CA LEU A 622 1.77 26.68 -14.20
C LEU A 622 2.49 26.10 -12.98
N ALA A 623 3.73 26.49 -12.71
CA ALA A 623 4.47 26.02 -11.55
C ALA A 623 3.77 26.43 -10.24
N GLN A 624 3.30 27.68 -10.17
CA GLN A 624 2.53 28.15 -9.02
C GLN A 624 1.22 27.38 -8.83
N ARG A 625 0.57 26.94 -9.93
CA ARG A 625 -0.68 26.16 -9.90
C ARG A 625 -0.47 24.69 -9.53
N LEU A 626 0.57 24.05 -10.05
CA LEU A 626 0.76 22.60 -10.01
C LEU A 626 1.64 22.15 -8.83
N VAL A 627 2.69 22.92 -8.52
CA VAL A 627 3.67 22.57 -7.47
C VAL A 627 3.76 23.63 -6.35
N HIS A 628 2.92 24.66 -6.44
CA HIS A 628 2.74 25.71 -5.43
C HIS A 628 3.99 26.53 -5.11
N GLN A 629 4.89 26.65 -6.09
CA GLN A 629 6.10 27.44 -5.96
C GLN A 629 6.56 27.94 -7.34
N LYS A 630 7.44 28.95 -7.33
CA LYS A 630 8.18 29.35 -8.53
C LYS A 630 9.35 28.40 -8.77
N LEU A 631 9.71 28.25 -10.05
CA LEU A 631 10.93 27.56 -10.45
C LEU A 631 12.10 28.55 -10.47
N SER A 632 13.31 28.05 -10.22
CA SER A 632 14.53 28.83 -10.46
C SER A 632 14.67 29.16 -11.95
N ALA A 633 15.51 30.14 -12.29
CA ALA A 633 15.78 30.49 -13.68
C ALA A 633 16.30 29.29 -14.50
N LYS A 634 17.16 28.46 -13.90
CA LYS A 634 17.70 27.24 -14.54
C LYS A 634 16.61 26.21 -14.81
N GLU A 635 15.77 25.92 -13.81
CA GLU A 635 14.67 24.94 -13.95
C GLU A 635 13.63 25.42 -14.96
N LYS A 636 13.29 26.72 -14.93
CA LYS A 636 12.40 27.33 -15.92
C LYS A 636 12.95 27.19 -17.34
N ALA A 637 14.24 27.43 -17.54
CA ALA A 637 14.88 27.27 -18.84
C ALA A 637 14.81 25.81 -19.33
N LEU A 638 14.99 24.83 -18.44
CA LEU A 638 14.83 23.40 -18.78
C LEU A 638 13.40 23.07 -19.21
N VAL A 639 12.39 23.56 -18.47
CA VAL A 639 10.97 23.36 -18.83
C VAL A 639 10.64 24.02 -20.17
N LEU A 640 11.12 25.25 -20.41
CA LEU A 640 10.94 25.96 -21.68
C LEU A 640 11.62 25.24 -22.86
N GLY A 641 12.74 24.57 -22.61
CA GLY A 641 13.45 23.76 -23.59
C GLY A 641 12.60 22.63 -24.18
N VAL A 642 11.69 22.04 -23.40
CA VAL A 642 10.74 21.03 -23.90
C VAL A 642 9.81 21.58 -24.97
N ALA A 643 9.45 22.86 -24.88
CA ALA A 643 8.65 23.56 -25.87
C ALA A 643 9.51 24.23 -26.98
N GLY A 644 10.84 24.18 -26.90
CA GLY A 644 11.74 24.79 -27.87
C GLY A 644 11.68 26.32 -27.93
N VAL A 645 11.23 26.99 -26.86
CA VAL A 645 11.03 28.46 -26.84
C VAL A 645 11.84 29.14 -25.73
N SER A 646 12.09 30.44 -25.90
CA SER A 646 12.72 31.27 -24.87
C SER A 646 11.68 31.86 -23.92
N ALA A 647 12.09 32.33 -22.73
CA ALA A 647 11.18 32.90 -21.74
C ALA A 647 10.41 34.14 -22.26
N GLY A 648 10.99 34.91 -23.18
CA GLY A 648 10.38 36.11 -23.76
C GLY A 648 9.45 35.84 -24.94
N THR A 649 9.40 34.61 -25.46
CA THR A 649 8.58 34.25 -26.62
C THR A 649 7.09 34.47 -26.30
N LYS A 650 6.37 35.14 -27.21
CA LYS A 650 4.92 35.31 -27.09
C LYS A 650 4.21 33.98 -27.34
N VAL A 651 3.22 33.65 -26.51
CA VAL A 651 2.45 32.41 -26.60
C VAL A 651 0.96 32.68 -26.45
N ASP A 652 0.13 31.84 -27.05
CA ASP A 652 -1.31 31.84 -26.83
C ASP A 652 -1.72 31.07 -25.57
N ALA A 653 -3.03 30.96 -25.32
CA ALA A 653 -3.58 30.24 -24.16
C ALA A 653 -3.26 28.73 -24.14
N THR A 654 -2.92 28.15 -25.29
CA THR A 654 -2.53 26.73 -25.46
C THR A 654 -1.02 26.52 -25.33
N PHE A 655 -0.27 27.59 -25.03
CA PHE A 655 1.18 27.61 -25.14
C PHE A 655 1.63 27.18 -26.56
N ASN A 656 0.95 27.69 -27.59
CA ASN A 656 1.15 27.31 -28.99
C ASN A 656 1.11 25.78 -29.20
N GLY A 657 0.19 25.09 -28.51
CA GLY A 657 0.03 23.63 -28.53
C GLY A 657 0.90 22.84 -27.55
N ALA A 658 1.84 23.47 -26.82
CA ALA A 658 2.78 22.76 -25.95
C ALA A 658 2.33 22.63 -24.48
N ILE A 659 1.16 23.16 -24.10
CA ILE A 659 0.74 23.27 -22.70
C ILE A 659 0.73 21.93 -21.95
N ALA A 660 0.28 20.84 -22.60
CA ALA A 660 0.24 19.53 -21.98
C ALA A 660 1.65 19.01 -21.67
N ALA A 661 2.59 19.16 -22.61
CA ALA A 661 3.98 18.76 -22.44
C ALA A 661 4.68 19.59 -21.34
N VAL A 662 4.44 20.90 -21.30
CA VAL A 662 4.99 21.79 -20.27
C VAL A 662 4.44 21.44 -18.88
N ALA A 663 3.12 21.26 -18.75
CA ALA A 663 2.48 20.88 -17.49
C ALA A 663 2.97 19.50 -17.00
N ARG A 664 3.08 18.52 -17.90
CA ARG A 664 3.62 17.20 -17.60
C ARG A 664 5.07 17.29 -17.11
N THR A 665 5.90 18.11 -17.75
CA THR A 665 7.30 18.30 -17.35
C THR A 665 7.41 18.88 -15.94
N ILE A 666 6.52 19.80 -15.56
CA ILE A 666 6.46 20.33 -14.20
C ILE A 666 6.05 19.24 -13.20
N LEU A 667 5.10 18.37 -13.52
CA LEU A 667 4.71 17.25 -12.64
C LEU A 667 5.75 16.11 -12.60
N ALA A 668 6.57 15.98 -13.64
CA ALA A 668 7.73 15.07 -13.65
C ALA A 668 8.93 15.62 -12.88
N SER A 669 8.90 16.89 -12.45
CA SER A 669 10.03 17.54 -11.80
C SER A 669 10.19 17.14 -10.32
N PRO A 670 11.40 17.31 -9.74
CA PRO A 670 11.61 17.07 -8.32
C PRO A 670 10.67 17.88 -7.39
N GLN A 671 10.12 18.99 -7.86
CA GLN A 671 9.16 19.82 -7.12
C GLN A 671 7.85 19.09 -6.80
N HIS A 672 7.45 18.14 -7.65
CA HIS A 672 6.26 17.30 -7.44
C HIS A 672 6.62 15.94 -6.83
N HIS A 673 7.86 15.45 -6.99
CA HIS A 673 8.31 14.21 -6.36
C HIS A 673 8.66 14.37 -4.88
N LEU A 674 9.26 15.50 -4.49
CA LEU A 674 9.69 15.73 -3.12
C LEU A 674 8.56 16.32 -2.26
N ARG A 675 8.51 15.92 -0.98
CA ARG A 675 7.57 16.45 0.01
C ARG A 675 8.23 16.85 1.31
#